data_AF-A0A9D3S2Z8-F1
#
_entry.id   AF-A0A9D3S2Z8-F1
#
_cell.length_a   1.000
_cell.length_b   1.000
_cell.length_c   1.000
_cell.angle_alpha   90.00
_cell.angle_beta   90.00
_cell.angle_gamma   90.00
#
_symmetry.space_group_name_H-M   'P 1'
#
loop_
_entity.id
_entity.type
_entity.pdbx_description
1 polymer ?
#
loop_
_entity_poly.entity_id
_entity_poly.type
_entity_poly.pdbx_seq_one_letter_code
_entity_poly.pdbx_strand_id
1 'polypeptide(L)'
;MAADSDPESEVFEITDFTTASEWERFVTRVEEVLNDWKLIGSSAGRPLEKGEYCTGTWEEKNQDINFADFKFSVTHHYLKQDSAENDGREEPEEDAVPGAMQDLLCMNNDFPPRAHCLVRWYGVREFVVISPGANCEAIISESKCNLLLSSVSISLANTGCQVPVFVQIQQKWRRMYAGECQGPGVRTDFEMVHLRKVPSQYNHLSGLLDIFKSKIGCPLTPLPPISIAIRFTYVLQDWQQCSWPQQPPDFDALLAGEVGGVEFGKLPFGACEDPISELHLATTWPQLTEGIVVDNDVYSDLDPLQAPHWSVRVRKADNPQCLLGDFLMEFFKLCCRKESTEDILGKNSLEEEGKENSDISQALSKLTEPSTVPMSRLSVSNMVHSARRRIRRHRRVEESPLSSDVLNSILLYLFPDATERPSEGSDGKAAQSNAESKVDKESEDYKLYNQLKSAPSDSLTYRLALCLCMVNFYHGGVRGVAHLWQEFVLEMRYRWENNHLVYGLASGPPDLRCCLLHQKLQMLNCCIERKRSRDEGRKGGAGAEAGRERKVSGCENGRLGSAEGAEASFGKSWDSWSDSEGEDEFFECLSDTEELKEAPPDGGKGAAKPKPEGRLHPHGKLTLLNSSEPLYIPVTQEPAPMTEDLLEEQSEVLAKLGTSAEGAHLRARMQSACLLSDMESFKAANPGCSLEDFVRWYSPRDYVEEEETDESGQTVVRGDLSARMKIPGNMWVEAWETAKATPVRRQRRLFDDTKEAEKVLHYLAVQKPADLTQHLLPCVLQAAILKMKDEESSEDIPSVRKTIQQVISHSSKLLRHPNPDNKKLEDVISQLMEMEAVVARARSLKAKFGIGKGERGNDAEDLERFVSSLLEEPEVMVIGAGRGPAGSIIHKLFVNAQRLADSTDETALLSPMEEESGRAGVAEDRRPGGGGVPDFPPPAGREILLRTCVPRPAPYSKALPQRIFCVLMRDDFRLAGAFSSDTSFF
;
A
#
# COMPACT_ATOMS: atom_id res chain seq x y z
N MET A 1 16.06 47.10 -70.50
CA MET A 1 16.01 45.85 -69.73
C MET A 1 14.96 46.07 -68.64
N ALA A 2 13.66 45.86 -68.85
CA ALA A 2 12.94 44.99 -69.78
C ALA A 2 13.31 43.50 -69.61
N ALA A 3 12.39 42.56 -69.36
CA ALA A 3 10.95 42.69 -69.07
C ALA A 3 10.41 41.40 -68.38
N ASP A 4 9.09 41.33 -68.23
CA ASP A 4 8.26 40.12 -68.10
C ASP A 4 8.24 39.37 -66.76
N SER A 5 7.43 39.91 -65.85
CA SER A 5 6.39 39.13 -65.19
C SER A 5 5.25 38.81 -66.17
N ASP A 6 4.83 37.55 -66.30
CA ASP A 6 3.49 37.14 -66.76
C ASP A 6 3.28 35.62 -66.50
N PRO A 7 2.05 35.06 -66.57
CA PRO A 7 1.49 34.45 -65.36
C PRO A 7 0.87 33.06 -65.59
N GLU A 8 0.00 32.64 -64.66
CA GLU A 8 -1.12 31.71 -64.92
C GLU A 8 -0.77 30.36 -65.57
N SER A 9 -0.35 29.39 -64.75
CA SER A 9 -1.11 28.14 -64.74
C SER A 9 -2.15 28.23 -63.63
N GLU A 10 -3.27 28.89 -63.92
CA GLU A 10 -4.51 28.61 -63.20
C GLU A 10 -4.74 27.10 -63.33
N VAL A 11 -4.44 26.35 -62.27
CA VAL A 11 -5.28 25.21 -61.95
C VAL A 11 -6.66 25.83 -61.83
N PHE A 12 -7.53 25.53 -62.80
CA PHE A 12 -8.92 25.94 -62.72
C PHE A 12 -9.44 25.40 -61.39
N GLU A 13 -9.56 26.27 -60.39
CA GLU A 13 -10.60 26.12 -59.39
C GLU A 13 -11.90 26.21 -60.17
N ILE A 14 -12.33 25.03 -60.66
CA ILE A 14 -13.72 24.74 -60.93
C ILE A 14 -14.38 24.96 -59.58
N THR A 15 -14.82 26.20 -59.38
CA THR A 15 -15.62 26.63 -58.26
C THR A 15 -16.94 25.94 -58.47
N ASP A 16 -17.02 24.72 -57.95
CA ASP A 16 -18.15 23.83 -58.19
C ASP A 16 -19.36 24.42 -57.48
N PHE A 17 -20.22 25.07 -58.26
CA PHE A 17 -21.47 25.66 -57.78
C PHE A 17 -22.52 24.58 -57.47
N THR A 18 -22.21 23.28 -57.61
CA THR A 18 -23.01 22.25 -56.96
C THR A 18 -22.90 22.44 -55.45
N THR A 19 -24.02 22.73 -54.80
CA THR A 19 -24.09 22.64 -53.35
C THR A 19 -24.01 21.18 -52.97
N ALA A 20 -22.79 20.69 -52.77
CA ALA A 20 -22.52 19.34 -52.29
C ALA A 20 -23.51 18.98 -51.18
N SER A 21 -24.10 17.80 -51.26
CA SER A 21 -25.01 17.30 -50.25
C SER A 21 -24.26 17.06 -48.93
N GLU A 22 -24.99 17.01 -47.82
CA GLU A 22 -24.40 16.63 -46.52
C GLU A 22 -23.80 15.20 -46.57
N TRP A 23 -24.35 14.35 -47.43
CA TRP A 23 -23.87 13.00 -47.69
C TRP A 23 -22.54 12.99 -48.47
N GLU A 24 -22.42 13.76 -49.55
CA GLU A 24 -21.14 13.91 -50.28
C GLU A 24 -20.06 14.52 -49.38
N ARG A 25 -20.37 15.56 -48.59
CA ARG A 25 -19.42 16.10 -47.61
C ARG A 25 -18.95 15.05 -46.61
N PHE A 26 -19.85 14.18 -46.13
CA PHE A 26 -19.48 13.11 -45.20
C PHE A 26 -18.57 12.07 -45.86
N VAL A 27 -18.86 11.67 -47.11
CA VAL A 27 -18.01 10.78 -47.91
C VAL A 27 -16.61 11.38 -48.05
N THR A 28 -16.49 12.66 -48.45
CA THR A 28 -15.19 13.35 -48.54
C THR A 28 -14.45 13.40 -47.20
N ARG A 29 -15.15 13.61 -46.07
CA ARG A 29 -14.50 13.57 -44.74
C ARG A 29 -14.00 12.17 -44.38
N VAL A 30 -14.72 11.10 -44.74
CA VAL A 30 -14.23 9.73 -44.53
C VAL A 30 -13.00 9.46 -45.40
N GLU A 31 -13.00 9.93 -46.65
CA GLU A 31 -11.84 9.82 -47.56
C GLU A 31 -10.62 10.58 -47.03
N GLU A 32 -10.79 11.82 -46.55
CA GLU A 32 -9.74 12.60 -45.88
C GLU A 32 -9.12 11.84 -44.70
N VAL A 33 -9.93 11.22 -43.82
CA VAL A 33 -9.41 10.45 -42.68
C VAL A 33 -8.62 9.22 -43.12
N LEU A 34 -9.09 8.48 -44.14
CA LEU A 34 -8.35 7.33 -44.68
C LEU A 34 -7.02 7.77 -45.33
N ASN A 35 -7.00 8.93 -45.99
CA ASN A 35 -5.82 9.51 -46.62
C ASN A 35 -4.82 10.03 -45.58
N ASP A 36 -5.26 10.77 -44.56
CA ASP A 36 -4.44 11.28 -43.45
C ASP A 36 -3.75 10.16 -42.68
N TRP A 37 -4.44 9.02 -42.51
CA TRP A 37 -3.88 7.83 -41.87
C TRP A 37 -3.02 6.96 -42.80
N LYS A 38 -2.92 7.33 -44.08
CA LYS A 38 -2.13 6.65 -45.12
C LYS A 38 -2.57 5.21 -45.40
N LEU A 39 -3.88 4.93 -45.33
CA LEU A 39 -4.46 3.60 -45.57
C LEU A 39 -4.69 3.30 -47.07
N ILE A 40 -3.98 4.01 -47.95
CA ILE A 40 -4.10 3.95 -49.41
C ILE A 40 -3.19 2.84 -49.95
N GLY A 41 -3.75 1.88 -50.68
CA GLY A 41 -2.98 0.81 -51.36
C GLY A 41 -2.84 -0.48 -50.54
N SER A 42 -1.86 -1.31 -50.93
CA SER A 42 -1.66 -2.66 -50.37
C SER A 42 -0.68 -2.66 -49.20
N SER A 43 -1.17 -3.00 -48.00
CA SER A 43 -0.34 -3.27 -46.81
C SER A 43 0.00 -4.76 -46.70
N ALA A 44 0.99 -5.20 -47.49
CA ALA A 44 1.53 -6.57 -47.41
C ALA A 44 2.38 -6.76 -46.13
N GLY A 45 1.73 -7.04 -45.00
CA GLY A 45 2.38 -7.43 -43.75
C GLY A 45 2.85 -8.89 -43.75
N ARG A 46 3.81 -9.23 -42.88
CA ARG A 46 4.31 -10.61 -42.72
C ARG A 46 3.17 -11.59 -42.37
N PRO A 47 3.26 -12.90 -42.69
CA PRO A 47 2.32 -13.89 -42.18
C PRO A 47 2.26 -13.87 -40.65
N LEU A 48 1.07 -14.03 -40.07
CA LEU A 48 0.87 -13.95 -38.61
C LEU A 48 1.40 -15.20 -37.90
N GLU A 49 2.21 -14.98 -36.87
CA GLU A 49 2.68 -16.04 -35.99
C GLU A 49 1.59 -16.47 -34.99
N LYS A 50 1.78 -17.65 -34.38
CA LYS A 50 0.83 -18.21 -33.41
C LYS A 50 0.87 -17.42 -32.10
N GLY A 51 -0.26 -16.83 -31.72
CA GLY A 51 -0.43 -16.02 -30.51
C GLY A 51 -0.27 -14.50 -30.71
N GLU A 52 0.10 -14.04 -31.90
CA GLU A 52 0.49 -12.64 -32.16
C GLU A 52 -0.61 -11.62 -31.83
N TYR A 53 -1.90 -11.98 -31.96
CA TYR A 53 -3.02 -11.12 -31.55
C TYR A 53 -3.12 -10.85 -30.04
N CYS A 54 -2.51 -11.70 -29.20
CA CYS A 54 -2.53 -11.58 -27.74
C CYS A 54 -1.21 -11.11 -27.14
N THR A 55 -0.09 -11.35 -27.82
CA THR A 55 1.26 -10.91 -27.38
C THR A 55 1.70 -9.59 -28.02
N GLY A 56 1.22 -9.27 -29.23
CA GLY A 56 1.58 -8.06 -29.95
C GLY A 56 0.92 -6.78 -29.41
N THR A 57 1.55 -5.64 -29.68
CA THR A 57 1.08 -4.33 -29.24
C THR A 57 0.05 -3.77 -30.22
N TRP A 58 -1.16 -3.51 -29.73
CA TRP A 58 -2.22 -2.84 -30.48
C TRP A 58 -2.10 -1.33 -30.31
N GLU A 59 -2.17 -0.58 -31.42
CA GLU A 59 -2.25 0.88 -31.44
C GLU A 59 -3.62 1.33 -31.98
N GLU A 60 -4.10 2.47 -31.50
CA GLU A 60 -5.41 3.04 -31.87
C GLU A 60 -5.27 4.52 -32.24
N LYS A 61 -5.90 4.92 -33.35
CA LYS A 61 -6.05 6.33 -33.77
C LYS A 61 -7.53 6.67 -33.82
N ASN A 62 -7.93 7.86 -33.36
CA ASN A 62 -9.32 8.30 -33.32
C ASN A 62 -9.48 9.70 -33.92
N GLN A 63 -10.54 9.90 -34.71
CA GLN A 63 -10.91 11.19 -35.29
C GLN A 63 -12.44 11.31 -35.36
N ASP A 64 -12.98 12.44 -34.90
CA ASP A 64 -14.41 12.73 -34.94
C ASP A 64 -14.81 13.36 -36.29
N ILE A 65 -15.89 12.84 -36.90
CA ILE A 65 -16.51 13.33 -38.14
C ILE A 65 -17.98 13.67 -37.87
N ASN A 66 -18.50 14.72 -38.50
CA ASN A 66 -19.92 15.10 -38.39
C ASN A 66 -20.69 14.76 -39.68
N PHE A 67 -21.89 14.18 -39.55
CA PHE A 67 -22.92 14.11 -40.58
C PHE A 67 -24.07 15.01 -40.14
N ALA A 68 -24.17 16.21 -40.73
CA ALA A 68 -25.05 17.28 -40.21
C ALA A 68 -24.84 17.47 -38.69
N ASP A 69 -25.90 17.40 -37.88
CA ASP A 69 -25.86 17.51 -36.42
C ASP A 69 -25.35 16.24 -35.70
N PHE A 70 -25.17 15.11 -36.40
CA PHE A 70 -24.82 13.83 -35.81
C PHE A 70 -23.31 13.58 -35.83
N LYS A 71 -22.73 13.24 -34.68
CA LYS A 71 -21.29 12.99 -34.55
C LYS A 71 -20.95 11.50 -34.62
N PHE A 72 -19.94 11.18 -35.39
CA PHE A 72 -19.29 9.87 -35.47
C PHE A 72 -17.86 9.98 -34.97
N SER A 73 -17.39 8.94 -34.26
CA SER A 73 -15.99 8.73 -33.92
C SER A 73 -15.48 7.60 -34.80
N VAL A 74 -14.49 7.90 -35.64
CA VAL A 74 -13.80 6.94 -36.50
C VAL A 74 -12.54 6.50 -35.78
N THR A 75 -12.36 5.19 -35.63
CA THR A 75 -11.29 4.58 -34.84
C THR A 75 -10.55 3.54 -35.68
N HIS A 76 -9.27 3.77 -35.97
CA HIS A 76 -8.38 2.81 -36.64
C HIS A 76 -7.63 2.01 -35.59
N HIS A 77 -7.79 0.69 -35.62
CA HIS A 77 -7.11 -0.26 -34.76
C HIS A 77 -6.17 -1.11 -35.61
N TYR A 78 -4.89 -1.18 -35.23
CA TYR A 78 -3.91 -2.00 -35.94
C TYR A 78 -2.94 -2.67 -34.96
N LEU A 79 -2.56 -3.90 -35.30
CA LEU A 79 -1.47 -4.61 -34.65
C LEU A 79 -0.13 -4.06 -35.15
N LYS A 80 0.68 -3.51 -34.25
CA LYS A 80 2.02 -3.04 -34.58
C LYS A 80 2.93 -4.24 -34.88
N GLN A 81 3.38 -4.32 -36.12
CA GLN A 81 4.44 -5.25 -36.52
C GLN A 81 5.74 -4.47 -36.68
N ASP A 82 6.85 -5.01 -36.19
CA ASP A 82 8.17 -4.48 -36.51
C ASP A 82 8.36 -4.61 -38.03
N SER A 83 8.43 -3.47 -38.71
CA SER A 83 8.73 -3.45 -40.14
C SER A 83 10.14 -3.97 -40.32
N ALA A 84 10.27 -5.20 -40.83
CA ALA A 84 11.49 -5.61 -41.47
C ALA A 84 11.80 -4.57 -42.56
N GLU A 85 12.97 -3.95 -42.49
CA GLU A 85 13.53 -3.18 -43.61
C GLU A 85 13.86 -4.17 -44.72
N ASN A 86 12.83 -4.61 -45.45
CA ASN A 86 13.00 -5.53 -46.55
C ASN A 86 13.47 -4.74 -47.76
N ASP A 87 14.79 -4.64 -47.86
CA ASP A 87 15.52 -4.42 -49.10
C ASP A 87 14.96 -5.39 -50.16
N GLY A 88 14.36 -4.85 -51.22
CA GLY A 88 13.65 -5.64 -52.23
C GLY A 88 12.18 -5.25 -52.37
N ARG A 89 11.92 -4.32 -53.29
CA ARG A 89 10.60 -4.21 -53.94
C ARG A 89 10.42 -5.41 -54.85
N GLU A 90 9.91 -6.52 -54.33
CA GLU A 90 9.17 -7.45 -55.18
C GLU A 90 7.96 -6.69 -55.72
N GLU A 91 7.76 -6.72 -57.04
CA GLU A 91 6.60 -6.06 -57.64
C GLU A 91 5.33 -6.72 -57.09
N PRO A 92 4.31 -5.95 -56.65
CA PRO A 92 3.08 -6.54 -56.18
C PRO A 92 2.47 -7.34 -57.33
N GLU A 93 2.24 -8.64 -57.14
CA GLU A 93 1.50 -9.45 -58.11
C GLU A 93 0.20 -8.71 -58.45
N GLU A 94 -0.07 -8.48 -59.74
CA GLU A 94 -1.24 -7.68 -60.20
C GLU A 94 -2.59 -8.27 -59.76
N ASP A 95 -2.57 -9.49 -59.22
CA ASP A 95 -3.70 -10.26 -58.71
C ASP A 95 -3.65 -10.52 -57.18
N ALA A 96 -2.78 -9.86 -56.41
CA ALA A 96 -2.66 -10.09 -54.96
C ALA A 96 -3.96 -9.78 -54.19
N VAL A 97 -4.45 -10.76 -53.42
CA VAL A 97 -5.67 -10.61 -52.61
C VAL A 97 -5.34 -9.82 -51.33
N PRO A 98 -6.16 -8.84 -50.89
CA PRO A 98 -5.88 -8.01 -49.72
C PRO A 98 -5.51 -8.80 -48.46
N GLY A 99 -4.56 -8.28 -47.66
CA GLY A 99 -4.05 -8.94 -46.46
C GLY A 99 -5.15 -9.34 -45.46
N ALA A 100 -6.18 -8.49 -45.30
CA ALA A 100 -7.33 -8.80 -44.46
C ALA A 100 -8.12 -10.05 -44.90
N MET A 101 -8.16 -10.36 -46.20
CA MET A 101 -8.80 -11.58 -46.73
C MET A 101 -7.92 -12.83 -46.50
N GLN A 102 -6.60 -12.67 -46.55
CA GLN A 102 -5.65 -13.74 -46.18
C GLN A 102 -5.79 -14.10 -44.69
N ASP A 103 -5.92 -13.08 -43.84
CA ASP A 103 -6.12 -13.23 -42.40
C ASP A 103 -7.41 -14.02 -42.06
N LEU A 104 -8.50 -13.88 -42.84
CA LEU A 104 -9.75 -14.65 -42.63
C LEU A 104 -9.53 -16.17 -42.60
N LEU A 105 -8.53 -16.67 -43.35
CA LEU A 105 -8.19 -18.09 -43.43
C LEU A 105 -7.18 -18.53 -42.38
N CYS A 106 -6.45 -17.61 -41.76
CA CYS A 106 -5.36 -17.90 -40.83
C CYS A 106 -5.85 -18.73 -39.63
N MET A 107 -5.25 -19.91 -39.42
CA MET A 107 -5.61 -20.86 -38.35
C MET A 107 -4.76 -20.69 -37.08
N ASN A 108 -3.67 -19.91 -37.16
CA ASN A 108 -2.70 -19.78 -36.07
C ASN A 108 -3.26 -19.02 -34.85
N ASN A 109 -4.29 -18.19 -35.05
CA ASN A 109 -4.83 -17.28 -34.04
C ASN A 109 -6.34 -17.44 -33.84
N ASP A 110 -6.84 -18.67 -33.91
CA ASP A 110 -8.25 -18.96 -33.61
C ASP A 110 -8.56 -18.78 -32.12
N PHE A 111 -9.68 -18.10 -31.82
CA PHE A 111 -10.24 -17.86 -30.48
C PHE A 111 -9.38 -17.05 -29.47
N PRO A 112 -8.74 -15.91 -29.84
CA PRO A 112 -7.78 -15.18 -28.99
C PRO A 112 -8.39 -14.71 -27.64
N PRO A 113 -7.81 -15.06 -26.46
CA PRO A 113 -8.37 -14.77 -25.12
C PRO A 113 -8.57 -13.27 -24.83
N ARG A 114 -7.62 -12.45 -25.25
CA ARG A 114 -7.60 -10.99 -25.09
C ARG A 114 -7.39 -10.35 -26.46
N ALA A 115 -8.49 -9.99 -27.13
CA ALA A 115 -8.48 -9.24 -28.37
C ALA A 115 -9.77 -8.43 -28.52
N HIS A 116 -9.78 -7.44 -29.41
CA HIS A 116 -11.00 -6.73 -29.78
C HIS A 116 -12.02 -7.70 -30.42
N CYS A 117 -13.32 -7.43 -30.26
CA CYS A 117 -14.36 -8.36 -30.68
C CYS A 117 -14.35 -8.67 -32.20
N LEU A 118 -14.04 -7.67 -33.04
CA LEU A 118 -13.89 -7.87 -34.49
C LEU A 118 -12.69 -8.77 -34.85
N VAL A 119 -11.59 -8.67 -34.10
CA VAL A 119 -10.41 -9.56 -34.24
C VAL A 119 -10.81 -10.99 -33.87
N ARG A 120 -11.56 -11.17 -32.77
CA ARG A 120 -12.03 -12.50 -32.35
C ARG A 120 -12.96 -13.15 -33.37
N TRP A 121 -13.87 -12.36 -33.97
CA TRP A 121 -14.89 -12.88 -34.89
C TRP A 121 -14.35 -13.09 -36.31
N TYR A 122 -13.79 -12.04 -36.91
CA TYR A 122 -13.32 -12.08 -38.29
C TYR A 122 -11.86 -12.51 -38.44
N GLY A 123 -11.05 -12.37 -37.39
CA GLY A 123 -9.61 -12.70 -37.45
C GLY A 123 -8.86 -11.71 -38.32
N VAL A 124 -9.01 -10.40 -38.10
CA VAL A 124 -8.33 -9.34 -38.87
C VAL A 124 -7.31 -8.61 -38.00
N ARG A 125 -6.11 -8.31 -38.55
CA ARG A 125 -5.03 -7.60 -37.82
C ARG A 125 -5.16 -6.07 -37.80
N GLU A 126 -5.89 -5.52 -38.75
CA GLU A 126 -6.05 -4.08 -38.99
C GLU A 126 -7.47 -3.81 -39.48
N PHE A 127 -8.14 -2.80 -38.91
CA PHE A 127 -9.50 -2.43 -39.27
C PHE A 127 -9.85 -1.01 -38.79
N VAL A 128 -10.86 -0.40 -39.42
CA VAL A 128 -11.44 0.88 -39.00
C VAL A 128 -12.86 0.65 -38.48
N VAL A 129 -13.25 1.32 -37.40
CA VAL A 129 -14.60 1.33 -36.83
C VAL A 129 -15.16 2.74 -36.82
N ILE A 130 -16.26 2.95 -37.54
CA ILE A 130 -17.10 4.15 -37.47
C ILE A 130 -18.18 3.89 -36.42
N SER A 131 -18.12 4.60 -35.30
CA SER A 131 -19.07 4.48 -34.18
C SER A 131 -19.84 5.79 -33.95
N PRO A 132 -21.10 5.75 -33.50
CA PRO A 132 -21.81 6.97 -33.11
C PRO A 132 -21.16 7.56 -31.85
N GLY A 133 -21.02 8.88 -31.79
CA GLY A 133 -20.35 9.60 -30.69
C GLY A 133 -20.93 9.30 -29.30
N ALA A 134 -20.19 9.66 -28.23
CA ALA A 134 -20.55 9.30 -26.85
C ALA A 134 -22.00 9.66 -26.46
N ASN A 135 -22.48 10.83 -26.90
CA ASN A 135 -23.81 11.38 -26.60
C ASN A 135 -24.83 11.20 -27.72
N CYS A 136 -24.51 10.43 -28.77
CA CYS A 136 -25.35 10.29 -29.96
C CYS A 136 -26.24 9.03 -29.90
N GLU A 137 -27.42 9.11 -30.52
CA GLU A 137 -28.41 8.03 -30.51
C GLU A 137 -27.95 6.81 -31.34
N ALA A 138 -28.46 5.62 -31.02
CA ALA A 138 -28.08 4.38 -31.68
C ALA A 138 -28.59 4.28 -33.14
N ILE A 139 -27.79 3.68 -34.03
CA ILE A 139 -28.14 3.51 -35.46
C ILE A 139 -29.06 2.29 -35.61
N ILE A 140 -30.36 2.49 -35.41
CA ILE A 140 -31.36 1.41 -35.43
C ILE A 140 -32.08 1.29 -36.79
N SER A 141 -32.20 2.40 -37.54
CA SER A 141 -32.90 2.43 -38.83
C SER A 141 -32.09 1.79 -39.96
N GLU A 142 -32.69 0.83 -40.66
CA GLU A 142 -32.09 0.13 -41.81
C GLU A 142 -31.66 1.10 -42.92
N SER A 143 -32.49 2.11 -43.23
CA SER A 143 -32.14 3.15 -44.22
C SER A 143 -30.90 3.97 -43.82
N LYS A 144 -30.70 4.25 -42.52
CA LYS A 144 -29.49 4.94 -42.01
C LYS A 144 -28.28 4.02 -42.07
N CYS A 145 -28.45 2.73 -41.76
CA CYS A 145 -27.41 1.72 -41.90
C CYS A 145 -26.92 1.62 -43.35
N ASN A 146 -27.85 1.46 -44.29
CA ASN A 146 -27.54 1.32 -45.71
C ASN A 146 -26.92 2.60 -46.28
N LEU A 147 -27.36 3.79 -45.84
CA LEU A 147 -26.74 5.06 -46.25
C LEU A 147 -25.26 5.13 -45.82
N LEU A 148 -24.93 4.73 -44.59
CA LEU A 148 -23.57 4.74 -44.07
C LEU A 148 -22.69 3.66 -44.71
N LEU A 149 -23.24 2.46 -44.96
CA LEU A 149 -22.53 1.41 -45.70
C LEU A 149 -22.26 1.84 -47.15
N SER A 150 -23.21 2.51 -47.82
CA SER A 150 -22.98 3.12 -49.14
C SER A 150 -21.91 4.21 -49.09
N SER A 151 -21.89 5.08 -48.07
CA SER A 151 -20.81 6.06 -47.88
C SER A 151 -19.45 5.37 -47.77
N VAL A 152 -19.34 4.34 -46.93
CA VAL A 152 -18.11 3.56 -46.76
C VAL A 152 -17.69 2.88 -48.06
N SER A 153 -18.63 2.24 -48.79
CA SER A 153 -18.37 1.56 -50.07
C SER A 153 -17.83 2.53 -51.13
N ILE A 154 -18.34 3.76 -51.18
CA ILE A 154 -17.86 4.83 -52.07
C ILE A 154 -16.48 5.33 -51.63
N SER A 155 -16.28 5.65 -50.34
CA SER A 155 -14.98 6.12 -49.84
C SER A 155 -13.87 5.08 -50.03
N LEU A 156 -14.17 3.78 -49.84
CA LEU A 156 -13.22 2.69 -50.12
C LEU A 156 -12.85 2.62 -51.60
N ALA A 157 -13.85 2.69 -52.49
CA ALA A 157 -13.64 2.64 -53.95
C ALA A 157 -12.81 3.83 -54.46
N ASN A 158 -13.10 5.03 -53.94
CA ASN A 158 -12.42 6.27 -54.34
C ASN A 158 -10.97 6.35 -53.81
N THR A 159 -10.71 5.86 -52.59
CA THR A 159 -9.36 5.88 -51.98
C THR A 159 -8.49 4.69 -52.36
N GLY A 160 -9.07 3.58 -52.82
CA GLY A 160 -8.33 2.32 -53.01
C GLY A 160 -7.84 1.73 -51.69
N CYS A 161 -8.51 2.03 -50.58
CA CYS A 161 -8.20 1.51 -49.26
C CYS A 161 -8.56 0.02 -49.15
N GLN A 162 -7.58 -0.81 -48.78
CA GLN A 162 -7.75 -2.26 -48.63
C GLN A 162 -8.11 -2.70 -47.21
N VAL A 163 -8.11 -1.76 -46.25
CA VAL A 163 -8.40 -2.03 -44.84
C VAL A 163 -9.92 -2.20 -44.63
N PRO A 164 -10.39 -3.24 -43.92
CA PRO A 164 -11.81 -3.39 -43.57
C PRO A 164 -12.36 -2.22 -42.75
N VAL A 165 -13.47 -1.64 -43.21
CA VAL A 165 -14.18 -0.56 -42.50
C VAL A 165 -15.52 -1.10 -41.99
N PHE A 166 -15.73 -0.99 -40.68
CA PHE A 166 -16.93 -1.43 -39.97
C PHE A 166 -17.73 -0.24 -39.45
N VAL A 167 -19.05 -0.27 -39.61
CA VAL A 167 -19.99 0.67 -38.99
C VAL A 167 -20.63 -0.01 -37.79
N GLN A 168 -20.59 0.62 -36.60
CA GLN A 168 -21.28 0.13 -35.42
C GLN A 168 -22.78 0.42 -35.51
N ILE A 169 -23.59 -0.62 -35.60
CA ILE A 169 -25.05 -0.55 -35.75
C ILE A 169 -25.75 -0.98 -34.46
N GLN A 170 -27.05 -0.68 -34.35
CA GLN A 170 -27.87 -0.97 -33.16
C GLN A 170 -27.30 -0.31 -31.88
N GLN A 171 -27.79 -0.74 -30.71
CA GLN A 171 -27.33 -0.24 -29.41
C GLN A 171 -25.90 -0.71 -29.09
N LYS A 172 -25.02 0.20 -28.63
CA LYS A 172 -23.58 -0.06 -28.39
C LYS A 172 -23.29 -1.33 -27.59
N TRP A 173 -24.08 -1.64 -26.55
CA TRP A 173 -23.92 -2.85 -25.73
C TRP A 173 -24.13 -4.16 -26.51
N ARG A 174 -24.90 -4.15 -27.61
CA ARG A 174 -25.06 -5.32 -28.47
C ARG A 174 -23.81 -5.65 -29.27
N ARG A 175 -22.91 -4.68 -29.48
CA ARG A 175 -21.68 -4.85 -30.30
C ARG A 175 -21.99 -5.45 -31.68
N MET A 176 -22.95 -4.85 -32.39
CA MET A 176 -23.30 -5.22 -33.76
C MET A 176 -22.52 -4.36 -34.74
N TYR A 177 -22.00 -4.97 -35.79
CA TYR A 177 -21.23 -4.30 -36.83
C TYR A 177 -21.62 -4.85 -38.20
N ALA A 178 -21.71 -3.96 -39.17
CA ALA A 178 -21.72 -4.30 -40.59
C ALA A 178 -20.53 -3.59 -41.25
N GLY A 179 -19.90 -4.17 -42.25
CA GLY A 179 -18.70 -3.58 -42.85
C GLY A 179 -18.39 -4.09 -44.23
N GLU A 180 -17.39 -3.47 -44.86
CA GLU A 180 -16.93 -3.80 -46.20
C GLU A 180 -15.40 -3.70 -46.28
N CYS A 181 -14.80 -4.53 -47.13
CA CYS A 181 -13.41 -4.44 -47.56
C CYS A 181 -13.37 -4.61 -49.08
N GLN A 182 -12.66 -3.71 -49.76
CA GLN A 182 -12.48 -3.75 -51.21
C GLN A 182 -11.00 -4.02 -51.54
N GLY A 183 -10.77 -4.65 -52.68
CA GLY A 183 -9.44 -4.84 -53.27
C GLY A 183 -9.52 -4.88 -54.79
N PRO A 184 -8.39 -5.07 -55.48
CA PRO A 184 -8.37 -5.16 -56.93
C PRO A 184 -9.28 -6.29 -57.43
N GLY A 185 -10.42 -5.93 -58.03
CA GLY A 185 -11.38 -6.91 -58.55
C GLY A 185 -12.11 -7.76 -57.51
N VAL A 186 -12.06 -7.40 -56.22
CA VAL A 186 -12.65 -8.21 -55.13
C VAL A 186 -13.33 -7.35 -54.07
N ARG A 187 -14.43 -7.86 -53.52
CA ARG A 187 -15.19 -7.24 -52.41
C ARG A 187 -15.46 -8.29 -51.34
N THR A 188 -15.40 -7.90 -50.06
CA THR A 188 -15.84 -8.74 -48.93
C THR A 188 -16.85 -7.98 -48.10
N ASP A 189 -18.04 -8.57 -47.95
CA ASP A 189 -19.10 -8.06 -47.10
C ASP A 189 -19.03 -8.72 -45.71
N PHE A 190 -19.05 -7.90 -44.66
CA PHE A 190 -19.07 -8.34 -43.27
C PHE A 190 -20.48 -8.17 -42.69
N GLU A 191 -21.18 -9.29 -42.51
CA GLU A 191 -22.55 -9.36 -42.00
C GLU A 191 -22.58 -9.91 -40.57
N MET A 192 -23.44 -9.36 -39.71
CA MET A 192 -23.64 -9.87 -38.36
C MET A 192 -25.12 -10.08 -38.03
N VAL A 193 -25.43 -11.20 -37.39
CA VAL A 193 -26.74 -11.54 -36.82
C VAL A 193 -26.57 -11.80 -35.33
N HIS A 194 -27.47 -11.22 -34.51
CA HIS A 194 -27.50 -11.45 -33.06
C HIS A 194 -28.95 -11.68 -32.60
N LEU A 195 -29.18 -12.82 -31.95
CA LEU A 195 -30.46 -13.21 -31.35
C LEU A 195 -30.25 -13.51 -29.86
N ARG A 196 -31.28 -13.26 -29.03
CA ARG A 196 -31.26 -13.59 -27.59
C ARG A 196 -31.38 -15.08 -27.27
N LYS A 197 -31.76 -15.90 -28.25
CA LYS A 197 -31.95 -17.35 -28.09
C LYS A 197 -31.50 -18.04 -29.36
N VAL A 198 -30.77 -19.15 -29.19
CA VAL A 198 -30.37 -20.03 -30.28
C VAL A 198 -31.61 -20.74 -30.85
N PRO A 199 -31.90 -20.65 -32.16
CA PRO A 199 -32.91 -21.50 -32.80
C PRO A 199 -32.47 -22.97 -32.77
N SER A 200 -33.38 -23.91 -32.45
CA SER A 200 -33.04 -25.33 -32.31
C SER A 200 -32.35 -25.94 -33.53
N GLN A 201 -32.73 -25.48 -34.73
CA GLN A 201 -32.16 -25.87 -36.02
C GLN A 201 -30.66 -25.53 -36.15
N TYR A 202 -30.16 -24.53 -35.42
CA TYR A 202 -28.79 -24.02 -35.52
C TYR A 202 -27.99 -24.22 -34.23
N ASN A 203 -28.46 -25.14 -33.38
CA ASN A 203 -27.87 -25.44 -32.07
C ASN A 203 -26.74 -26.49 -32.14
N HIS A 204 -26.38 -26.93 -33.34
CA HIS A 204 -25.46 -28.02 -33.65
C HIS A 204 -24.75 -27.76 -35.00
N LEU A 205 -23.65 -28.45 -35.27
CA LEU A 205 -22.75 -28.18 -36.40
C LEU A 205 -23.40 -28.36 -37.77
N SER A 206 -24.19 -29.42 -38.01
CA SER A 206 -24.82 -29.63 -39.33
C SER A 206 -25.73 -28.48 -39.75
N GLY A 207 -26.58 -27.95 -38.86
CA GLY A 207 -27.42 -26.79 -39.16
C GLY A 207 -26.63 -25.50 -39.42
N LEU A 208 -25.45 -25.33 -38.81
CA LEU A 208 -24.55 -24.20 -39.12
C LEU A 208 -23.84 -24.38 -40.47
N LEU A 209 -23.45 -25.61 -40.83
CA LEU A 209 -22.93 -25.94 -42.15
C LEU A 209 -23.97 -25.69 -43.25
N ASP A 210 -25.25 -26.00 -43.00
CA ASP A 210 -26.34 -25.74 -43.94
C ASP A 210 -26.58 -24.24 -44.16
N ILE A 211 -26.57 -23.41 -43.11
CA ILE A 211 -26.56 -21.94 -43.26
C ILE A 211 -25.38 -21.51 -44.13
N PHE A 212 -24.17 -21.96 -43.80
CA PHE A 212 -22.95 -21.50 -44.46
C PHE A 212 -22.94 -21.83 -45.95
N LYS A 213 -23.30 -23.07 -46.31
CA LYS A 213 -23.47 -23.51 -47.70
C LYS A 213 -24.57 -22.71 -48.42
N SER A 214 -25.71 -22.49 -47.77
CA SER A 214 -26.80 -21.70 -48.33
C SER A 214 -26.44 -20.23 -48.55
N LYS A 215 -25.59 -19.65 -47.70
CA LYS A 215 -25.09 -18.26 -47.82
C LYS A 215 -24.00 -18.09 -48.87
N ILE A 216 -23.15 -19.11 -49.06
CA ILE A 216 -22.16 -19.14 -50.14
C ILE A 216 -22.85 -19.06 -51.52
N GLY A 217 -23.94 -19.80 -51.72
CA GLY A 217 -24.81 -19.67 -52.90
C GLY A 217 -24.19 -20.09 -54.25
N CYS A 218 -23.01 -20.69 -54.24
CA CYS A 218 -22.29 -21.10 -55.44
C CYS A 218 -22.86 -22.42 -56.01
N PRO A 219 -23.12 -22.53 -57.33
CA PRO A 219 -23.70 -23.73 -57.95
C PRO A 219 -22.69 -24.90 -58.13
N LEU A 220 -21.49 -24.84 -57.55
CA LEU A 220 -20.53 -25.94 -57.58
C LEU A 220 -21.02 -27.13 -56.75
N THR A 221 -21.04 -28.31 -57.39
CA THR A 221 -21.38 -29.57 -56.72
C THR A 221 -20.34 -30.64 -57.10
N PRO A 222 -19.55 -31.18 -56.16
CA PRO A 222 -19.48 -30.84 -54.74
C PRO A 222 -18.78 -29.49 -54.47
N LEU A 223 -19.06 -28.90 -53.31
CA LEU A 223 -18.30 -27.77 -52.77
C LEU A 223 -16.93 -28.24 -52.26
N PRO A 224 -15.88 -27.38 -52.27
CA PRO A 224 -14.64 -27.61 -51.56
C PRO A 224 -14.84 -27.88 -50.06
N PRO A 225 -14.04 -28.76 -49.43
CA PRO A 225 -14.22 -29.17 -48.05
C PRO A 225 -14.12 -27.97 -47.09
N ILE A 226 -15.08 -27.87 -46.19
CA ILE A 226 -15.11 -26.81 -45.17
C ILE A 226 -14.13 -27.17 -44.05
N SER A 227 -13.24 -26.24 -43.70
CA SER A 227 -12.40 -26.31 -42.51
C SER A 227 -13.17 -25.75 -41.31
N ILE A 228 -13.15 -26.51 -40.22
CA ILE A 228 -13.98 -26.30 -39.04
C ILE A 228 -13.05 -26.22 -37.82
N ALA A 229 -13.18 -25.17 -37.02
CA ALA A 229 -12.56 -25.06 -35.70
C ALA A 229 -13.67 -24.90 -34.65
N ILE A 230 -13.59 -25.64 -33.55
CA ILE A 230 -14.62 -25.69 -32.50
C ILE A 230 -13.95 -25.45 -31.15
N ARG A 231 -14.57 -24.63 -30.30
CA ARG A 231 -14.16 -24.43 -28.91
C ARG A 231 -15.36 -24.49 -27.98
N PHE A 232 -15.35 -25.42 -27.03
CA PHE A 232 -16.37 -25.54 -25.99
C PHE A 232 -15.80 -25.04 -24.66
N THR A 233 -16.55 -24.17 -23.97
CA THR A 233 -16.15 -23.58 -22.68
C THR A 233 -17.03 -24.13 -21.55
N TYR A 234 -16.40 -24.75 -20.57
CA TYR A 234 -16.99 -25.28 -19.35
C TYR A 234 -16.61 -24.38 -18.18
N VAL A 235 -17.57 -24.08 -17.30
CA VAL A 235 -17.38 -23.18 -16.17
C VAL A 235 -17.60 -23.97 -14.88
N LEU A 236 -16.62 -23.93 -13.98
CA LEU A 236 -16.69 -24.44 -12.62
C LEU A 236 -16.80 -23.24 -11.66
N GLN A 237 -17.89 -23.14 -10.92
CA GLN A 237 -18.14 -22.05 -9.97
C GLN A 237 -17.84 -22.49 -8.53
N ASP A 238 -18.31 -23.68 -8.14
CA ASP A 238 -18.04 -24.25 -6.81
C ASP A 238 -16.75 -25.09 -6.77
N TRP A 239 -15.79 -24.68 -5.94
CA TRP A 239 -14.52 -25.38 -5.70
C TRP A 239 -14.48 -26.07 -4.32
N GLN A 240 -15.63 -26.53 -3.81
CA GLN A 240 -15.87 -26.90 -2.38
C GLN A 240 -15.14 -28.17 -1.86
N GLN A 241 -13.91 -28.45 -2.29
CA GLN A 241 -13.14 -29.65 -1.91
C GLN A 241 -11.85 -29.37 -1.12
N CYS A 242 -11.43 -28.12 -1.01
CA CYS A 242 -10.29 -27.73 -0.17
C CYS A 242 -10.78 -26.98 1.07
N SER A 243 -10.08 -27.16 2.19
CA SER A 243 -10.32 -26.44 3.45
C SER A 243 -9.95 -24.96 3.30
N TRP A 244 -10.87 -24.21 2.70
CA TRP A 244 -10.94 -22.76 2.60
C TRP A 244 -12.37 -22.36 3.02
N PRO A 245 -12.57 -21.24 3.73
CA PRO A 245 -11.58 -20.20 4.05
C PRO A 245 -10.68 -20.55 5.24
N GLN A 246 -9.63 -19.74 5.46
CA GLN A 246 -9.12 -19.55 6.82
C GLN A 246 -10.27 -19.00 7.65
N GLN A 247 -10.67 -19.70 8.71
CA GLN A 247 -11.61 -19.11 9.66
C GLN A 247 -10.97 -17.83 10.23
N PRO A 248 -11.71 -16.69 10.29
CA PRO A 248 -11.21 -15.53 11.01
C PRO A 248 -10.90 -15.98 12.45
N PRO A 249 -9.73 -15.61 13.00
CA PRO A 249 -9.29 -16.18 14.26
C PRO A 249 -10.32 -15.94 15.37
N ASP A 250 -10.68 -17.01 16.07
CA ASP A 250 -11.65 -16.96 17.16
C ASP A 250 -10.96 -16.49 18.45
N PHE A 251 -11.25 -15.26 18.87
CA PHE A 251 -10.54 -14.60 19.98
C PHE A 251 -10.96 -15.06 21.37
N ASP A 252 -12.12 -15.71 21.51
CA ASP A 252 -12.52 -16.30 22.80
C ASP A 252 -11.56 -17.44 23.22
N ALA A 253 -10.77 -17.97 22.28
CA ALA A 253 -9.72 -18.97 22.52
C ALA A 253 -8.41 -18.42 23.13
N LEU A 254 -8.25 -17.10 23.33
CA LEU A 254 -7.07 -16.49 23.97
C LEU A 254 -6.77 -17.06 25.37
N LEU A 255 -7.79 -17.58 26.06
CA LEU A 255 -7.69 -18.22 27.38
C LEU A 255 -7.57 -19.75 27.32
N ALA A 256 -7.71 -20.37 26.14
CA ALA A 256 -7.86 -21.82 25.98
C ALA A 256 -6.60 -22.54 25.45
N GLY A 257 -5.69 -21.82 24.79
CA GLY A 257 -4.40 -22.36 24.34
C GLY A 257 -4.48 -23.34 23.15
N GLU A 258 -5.54 -23.26 22.34
CA GLU A 258 -5.66 -24.05 21.11
C GLU A 258 -5.01 -23.36 19.89
N VAL A 259 -4.66 -24.17 18.89
CA VAL A 259 -3.93 -23.75 17.68
C VAL A 259 -4.83 -22.86 16.83
N GLY A 260 -4.52 -21.55 16.80
CA GLY A 260 -5.33 -20.53 16.11
C GLY A 260 -5.55 -19.27 16.94
N GLY A 261 -5.30 -19.31 18.25
CA GLY A 261 -5.31 -18.12 19.11
C GLY A 261 -4.33 -17.04 18.63
N VAL A 262 -4.74 -15.78 18.67
CA VAL A 262 -3.95 -14.69 18.10
C VAL A 262 -2.81 -14.27 19.03
N GLU A 263 -1.61 -14.62 18.61
CA GLU A 263 -0.38 -14.12 19.21
C GLU A 263 -0.30 -12.59 19.06
N PHE A 264 -0.34 -11.88 20.18
CA PHE A 264 0.04 -10.46 20.21
C PHE A 264 1.43 -10.30 19.57
N GLY A 265 1.54 -9.47 18.53
CA GLY A 265 2.78 -9.26 17.78
C GLY A 265 2.80 -9.81 16.34
N LYS A 266 1.76 -10.51 15.88
CA LYS A 266 1.60 -10.89 14.46
C LYS A 266 0.35 -10.25 13.85
N LEU A 267 0.49 -9.65 12.67
CA LEU A 267 -0.66 -9.20 11.89
C LEU A 267 -1.36 -10.41 11.24
N PRO A 268 -2.71 -10.43 11.22
CA PRO A 268 -3.46 -11.43 10.46
C PRO A 268 -3.19 -11.26 8.96
N PHE A 269 -3.27 -12.36 8.22
CA PHE A 269 -2.95 -12.40 6.81
C PHE A 269 -3.73 -13.53 6.13
N GLY A 270 -4.31 -13.24 4.96
CA GLY A 270 -5.10 -14.17 4.17
C GLY A 270 -6.46 -13.59 3.79
N ALA A 271 -7.13 -14.25 2.84
CA ALA A 271 -8.48 -13.85 2.44
C ALA A 271 -9.55 -14.63 3.22
N CYS A 272 -10.62 -13.94 3.62
CA CYS A 272 -11.79 -14.55 4.29
C CYS A 272 -12.69 -15.34 3.33
N GLU A 273 -12.51 -15.14 2.02
CA GLU A 273 -13.23 -15.77 0.93
C GLU A 273 -12.22 -16.33 -0.08
N ASP A 274 -12.58 -17.35 -0.84
CA ASP A 274 -11.71 -17.88 -1.91
C ASP A 274 -11.50 -16.78 -2.98
N PRO A 275 -10.26 -16.31 -3.21
CA PRO A 275 -10.01 -15.15 -4.07
C PRO A 275 -10.09 -15.50 -5.58
N ILE A 276 -10.65 -16.67 -5.90
CA ILE A 276 -10.86 -17.26 -7.23
C ILE A 276 -12.32 -17.67 -7.33
N SER A 277 -13.06 -17.05 -8.24
CA SER A 277 -14.50 -17.24 -8.38
C SER A 277 -14.90 -18.32 -9.39
N GLU A 278 -14.17 -18.46 -10.51
CA GLU A 278 -14.52 -19.45 -11.54
C GLU A 278 -13.28 -20.05 -12.22
N LEU A 279 -13.34 -21.34 -12.56
CA LEU A 279 -12.44 -21.98 -13.53
C LEU A 279 -13.14 -22.09 -14.87
N HIS A 280 -12.54 -21.57 -15.94
CA HIS A 280 -13.03 -21.72 -17.30
C HIS A 280 -12.10 -22.69 -18.04
N LEU A 281 -12.59 -23.89 -18.33
CA LEU A 281 -11.91 -24.88 -19.17
C LEU A 281 -12.41 -24.72 -20.60
N ALA A 282 -11.52 -24.39 -21.53
CA ALA A 282 -11.80 -24.37 -22.96
C ALA A 282 -11.19 -25.61 -23.63
N THR A 283 -12.04 -26.43 -24.25
CA THR A 283 -11.63 -27.59 -25.04
C THR A 283 -11.75 -27.25 -26.52
N THR A 284 -10.68 -27.41 -27.28
CA THR A 284 -10.55 -26.87 -28.65
C THR A 284 -10.15 -27.96 -29.64
N TRP A 285 -10.88 -28.02 -30.75
CA TRP A 285 -10.55 -28.77 -31.96
C TRP A 285 -10.18 -27.77 -33.06
N PRO A 286 -8.89 -27.56 -33.37
CA PRO A 286 -8.44 -26.43 -34.21
C PRO A 286 -8.63 -26.67 -35.72
N GLN A 287 -8.55 -27.93 -36.16
CA GLN A 287 -8.63 -28.30 -37.56
C GLN A 287 -9.39 -29.62 -37.71
N LEU A 288 -10.68 -29.50 -38.01
CA LEU A 288 -11.55 -30.58 -38.46
C LEU A 288 -11.96 -30.29 -39.90
N THR A 289 -12.04 -31.29 -40.75
CA THR A 289 -12.69 -31.15 -42.07
C THR A 289 -14.12 -31.68 -42.00
N GLU A 290 -14.99 -31.14 -42.85
CA GLU A 290 -16.33 -31.69 -43.06
C GLU A 290 -16.30 -33.23 -43.23
N GLY A 291 -17.19 -33.92 -42.52
CA GLY A 291 -17.35 -35.38 -42.58
C GLY A 291 -16.47 -36.20 -41.63
N ILE A 292 -15.51 -35.60 -40.89
CA ILE A 292 -14.73 -36.32 -39.86
C ILE A 292 -15.54 -36.48 -38.55
N VAL A 293 -16.36 -35.49 -38.22
CA VAL A 293 -17.10 -35.39 -36.95
C VAL A 293 -18.58 -35.23 -37.25
N VAL A 294 -19.43 -36.00 -36.56
CA VAL A 294 -20.88 -35.84 -36.58
C VAL A 294 -21.32 -35.06 -35.34
N ASP A 295 -22.01 -33.95 -35.53
CA ASP A 295 -22.67 -33.18 -34.46
C ASP A 295 -24.04 -32.68 -34.97
N ASN A 296 -25.09 -33.31 -34.46
CA ASN A 296 -26.50 -33.04 -34.79
C ASN A 296 -27.36 -32.98 -33.50
N ASP A 297 -28.68 -32.91 -33.65
CA ASP A 297 -29.64 -32.80 -32.54
C ASP A 297 -29.86 -34.09 -31.73
N VAL A 298 -29.36 -35.23 -32.22
CA VAL A 298 -29.51 -36.56 -31.60
C VAL A 298 -28.18 -37.14 -31.09
N TYR A 299 -27.06 -36.81 -31.74
CA TYR A 299 -25.75 -37.41 -31.51
C TYR A 299 -24.60 -36.43 -31.82
N SER A 300 -23.55 -36.49 -31.01
CA SER A 300 -22.33 -35.67 -31.15
C SER A 300 -21.08 -36.47 -30.81
N ASP A 301 -20.09 -36.46 -31.70
CA ASP A 301 -18.75 -37.04 -31.47
C ASP A 301 -17.83 -36.13 -30.62
N LEU A 302 -18.30 -34.93 -30.23
CA LEU A 302 -17.48 -33.89 -29.57
C LEU A 302 -17.34 -34.11 -28.06
N ASP A 303 -16.58 -35.15 -27.68
CA ASP A 303 -16.21 -35.46 -26.30
C ASP A 303 -15.04 -34.59 -25.80
N PRO A 304 -15.21 -33.78 -24.72
CA PRO A 304 -14.15 -32.97 -24.12
C PRO A 304 -12.87 -33.73 -23.78
N LEU A 305 -12.95 -35.00 -23.36
CA LEU A 305 -11.78 -35.83 -23.01
C LEU A 305 -10.94 -36.23 -24.23
N GLN A 306 -11.53 -36.14 -25.44
CA GLN A 306 -10.88 -36.45 -26.72
C GLN A 306 -10.40 -35.18 -27.46
N ALA A 307 -10.67 -33.99 -26.91
CA ALA A 307 -10.21 -32.73 -27.49
C ALA A 307 -8.66 -32.65 -27.51
N PRO A 308 -8.04 -32.31 -28.64
CA PRO A 308 -6.57 -32.29 -28.78
C PRO A 308 -5.90 -31.17 -27.98
N HIS A 309 -6.64 -30.11 -27.66
CA HIS A 309 -6.15 -28.94 -26.93
C HIS A 309 -7.11 -28.57 -25.81
N TRP A 310 -6.57 -28.46 -24.60
CA TRP A 310 -7.24 -27.83 -23.47
C TRP A 310 -6.48 -26.56 -23.10
N SER A 311 -7.22 -25.51 -22.78
CA SER A 311 -6.72 -24.27 -22.21
C SER A 311 -7.59 -23.85 -21.03
N VAL A 312 -6.98 -23.18 -20.05
CA VAL A 312 -7.63 -22.86 -18.77
C VAL A 312 -7.46 -21.38 -18.47
N ARG A 313 -8.56 -20.76 -18.07
CA ARG A 313 -8.60 -19.39 -17.60
C ARG A 313 -9.22 -19.35 -16.20
N VAL A 314 -8.62 -18.57 -15.31
CA VAL A 314 -9.16 -18.33 -13.97
C VAL A 314 -9.86 -16.98 -13.94
N ARG A 315 -11.12 -16.95 -13.47
CA ARG A 315 -11.73 -15.70 -13.01
C ARG A 315 -11.30 -15.46 -11.57
N LYS A 316 -10.58 -14.35 -11.37
CA LYS A 316 -10.20 -13.84 -10.05
C LYS A 316 -11.46 -13.22 -9.42
N ALA A 317 -11.62 -13.34 -8.10
CA ALA A 317 -12.68 -12.64 -7.39
C ALA A 317 -12.45 -11.11 -7.46
N ASP A 318 -13.53 -10.35 -7.65
CA ASP A 318 -13.52 -8.90 -7.70
C ASP A 318 -13.44 -8.37 -6.25
N ASN A 319 -12.24 -7.91 -5.85
CA ASN A 319 -11.91 -7.41 -4.51
C ASN A 319 -12.20 -8.41 -3.36
N PRO A 320 -11.41 -9.50 -3.21
CA PRO A 320 -11.56 -10.43 -2.09
C PRO A 320 -11.31 -9.73 -0.75
N GLN A 321 -12.09 -10.06 0.28
CA GLN A 321 -11.87 -9.56 1.64
C GLN A 321 -10.55 -10.11 2.18
N CYS A 322 -9.61 -9.20 2.46
CA CYS A 322 -8.21 -9.50 2.73
C CYS A 322 -7.82 -8.95 4.11
N LEU A 323 -7.41 -9.83 5.03
CA LEU A 323 -7.27 -9.50 6.44
C LEU A 323 -6.22 -8.42 6.71
N LEU A 324 -5.02 -8.50 6.12
CA LEU A 324 -4.01 -7.46 6.32
C LEU A 324 -4.47 -6.13 5.71
N GLY A 325 -5.11 -6.18 4.54
CA GLY A 325 -5.69 -5.01 3.88
C GLY A 325 -6.76 -4.27 4.70
N ASP A 326 -7.74 -5.01 5.21
CA ASP A 326 -8.82 -4.45 6.03
C ASP A 326 -8.29 -3.83 7.34
N PHE A 327 -7.28 -4.46 7.96
CA PHE A 327 -6.59 -3.92 9.14
C PHE A 327 -5.88 -2.60 8.86
N LEU A 328 -5.14 -2.53 7.75
CA LEU A 328 -4.45 -1.31 7.34
C LEU A 328 -5.44 -0.20 7.01
N MET A 329 -6.53 -0.51 6.32
CA MET A 329 -7.56 0.47 5.97
C MET A 329 -8.34 0.96 7.19
N GLU A 330 -8.71 0.10 8.15
CA GLU A 330 -9.34 0.56 9.41
C GLU A 330 -8.39 1.37 10.29
N PHE A 331 -7.09 1.03 10.34
CA PHE A 331 -6.10 1.85 11.04
C PHE A 331 -5.89 3.20 10.35
N PHE A 332 -5.83 3.24 9.01
CA PHE A 332 -5.74 4.49 8.25
C PHE A 332 -6.99 5.39 8.40
N LYS A 333 -8.19 4.80 8.52
CA LYS A 333 -9.41 5.54 8.86
C LYS A 333 -9.32 6.23 10.23
N LEU A 334 -8.52 5.74 11.18
CA LEU A 334 -8.25 6.45 12.45
C LEU A 334 -7.40 7.70 12.23
N CYS A 335 -6.34 7.61 11.43
CA CYS A 335 -5.43 8.73 11.12
C CYS A 335 -6.16 9.95 10.53
N CYS A 336 -7.33 9.75 9.92
CA CYS A 336 -8.17 10.79 9.33
C CYS A 336 -9.23 11.39 10.29
N ARG A 337 -9.39 10.90 11.52
CA ARG A 337 -10.34 11.44 12.51
C ARG A 337 -9.81 12.72 13.17
N LYS A 338 -10.71 13.46 13.83
CA LYS A 338 -10.39 14.76 14.48
C LYS A 338 -10.87 14.89 15.93
N GLU A 339 -11.49 13.83 16.47
CA GLU A 339 -12.07 13.78 17.82
C GLU A 339 -10.96 13.68 18.89
N SER A 340 -11.14 14.32 20.05
CA SER A 340 -10.19 14.20 21.17
C SER A 340 -10.44 12.94 22.01
N THR A 341 -9.45 12.51 22.80
CA THR A 341 -9.60 11.42 23.78
C THR A 341 -10.79 11.64 24.72
N GLU A 342 -10.95 12.86 25.23
CA GLU A 342 -12.04 13.27 26.13
C GLU A 342 -13.42 13.26 25.44
N ASP A 343 -13.51 13.66 24.16
CA ASP A 343 -14.77 13.58 23.40
C ASP A 343 -15.19 12.12 23.14
N ILE A 344 -14.22 11.22 22.95
CA ILE A 344 -14.44 9.82 22.58
C ILE A 344 -14.89 8.97 23.77
N LEU A 345 -14.26 9.17 24.93
CA LEU A 345 -14.54 8.48 26.19
C LEU A 345 -15.68 9.15 26.98
N GLY A 346 -15.85 10.46 26.83
CA GLY A 346 -16.81 11.27 27.57
C GLY A 346 -16.18 11.93 28.81
N LYS A 347 -16.66 13.13 29.17
CA LYS A 347 -16.19 13.83 30.37
C LYS A 347 -16.50 13.03 31.64
N ASN A 348 -15.46 12.76 32.42
CA ASN A 348 -15.57 12.19 33.77
C ASN A 348 -16.53 13.03 34.63
N SER A 349 -17.36 12.35 35.42
CA SER A 349 -18.45 12.94 36.23
C SER A 349 -18.03 13.95 37.32
N LEU A 350 -16.74 14.23 37.48
CA LEU A 350 -16.18 15.07 38.55
C LEU A 350 -16.25 16.58 38.25
N GLU A 351 -16.35 17.00 36.98
CA GLU A 351 -16.44 18.43 36.63
C GLU A 351 -17.85 19.04 36.78
N GLU A 352 -18.94 18.24 36.88
CA GLU A 352 -20.30 18.80 36.99
C GLU A 352 -20.54 19.47 38.36
N GLU A 353 -19.96 18.98 39.47
CA GLU A 353 -20.13 19.58 40.81
C GLU A 353 -19.47 20.96 40.94
N GLY A 354 -18.37 21.21 40.23
CA GLY A 354 -17.71 22.52 40.20
C GLY A 354 -18.57 23.63 39.59
N LYS A 355 -19.44 23.28 38.62
CA LYS A 355 -20.31 24.24 37.95
C LYS A 355 -21.51 24.67 38.78
N GLU A 356 -22.10 23.78 39.60
CA GLU A 356 -23.24 24.13 40.44
C GLU A 356 -22.91 25.26 41.43
N ASN A 357 -21.68 25.30 41.96
CA ASN A 357 -21.21 26.40 42.81
C ASN A 357 -21.10 27.74 42.06
N SER A 358 -20.67 27.73 40.80
CA SER A 358 -20.58 28.94 39.97
C SER A 358 -21.97 29.50 39.61
N ASP A 359 -22.97 28.62 39.41
CA ASP A 359 -24.35 29.00 39.13
C ASP A 359 -25.04 29.64 40.34
N ILE A 360 -24.69 29.26 41.57
CA ILE A 360 -25.19 29.91 42.80
C ILE A 360 -24.73 31.38 42.87
N SER A 361 -23.45 31.66 42.60
CA SER A 361 -22.94 33.03 42.56
C SER A 361 -23.59 33.86 41.44
N GLN A 362 -23.83 33.27 40.27
CA GLN A 362 -24.55 33.94 39.17
C GLN A 362 -26.07 34.07 39.40
N ALA A 363 -26.68 33.25 40.25
CA ALA A 363 -28.08 33.38 40.64
C ALA A 363 -28.29 34.53 41.63
N LEU A 364 -27.33 34.75 42.54
CA LEU A 364 -27.37 35.84 43.51
C LEU A 364 -27.18 37.22 42.86
N SER A 365 -26.29 37.36 41.87
CA SER A 365 -26.14 38.63 41.14
C SER A 365 -27.39 39.01 40.32
N LYS A 366 -28.12 38.01 39.80
CA LYS A 366 -29.40 38.20 39.09
C LYS A 366 -30.58 38.57 39.99
N LEU A 367 -30.43 38.54 41.33
CA LEU A 367 -31.43 39.02 42.28
C LEU A 367 -31.26 40.51 42.64
N THR A 368 -30.15 41.14 42.27
CA THR A 368 -29.82 42.53 42.65
C THR A 368 -30.03 43.59 41.57
N GLU A 369 -30.39 43.21 40.34
CA GLU A 369 -30.56 44.15 39.23
C GLU A 369 -32.04 44.32 38.81
N PRO A 370 -32.53 45.55 38.54
CA PRO A 370 -33.93 45.80 38.21
C PRO A 370 -34.26 45.39 36.76
N SER A 371 -35.18 44.44 36.62
CA SER A 371 -35.59 43.88 35.33
C SER A 371 -36.26 44.88 34.39
N THR A 372 -35.92 44.82 33.09
CA THR A 372 -36.82 45.25 32.00
C THR A 372 -37.27 44.03 31.21
N VAL A 373 -38.57 43.95 30.90
CA VAL A 373 -39.23 42.81 30.27
C VAL A 373 -39.54 43.16 28.80
N PRO A 374 -39.28 42.27 27.83
CA PRO A 374 -40.41 41.81 27.00
C PRO A 374 -40.38 40.35 26.51
N MET A 375 -41.50 39.67 26.73
CA MET A 375 -42.23 38.77 25.79
C MET A 375 -41.60 37.48 25.22
N SER A 376 -41.81 36.40 25.98
CA SER A 376 -42.47 35.15 25.56
C SER A 376 -42.43 34.66 24.09
N ARG A 377 -41.85 33.46 23.91
CA ARG A 377 -42.47 32.37 23.13
C ARG A 377 -42.21 31.01 23.77
N LEU A 378 -43.19 30.52 24.54
CA LEU A 378 -43.15 29.19 25.17
C LEU A 378 -43.42 28.11 24.11
N SER A 379 -42.52 27.14 23.97
CA SER A 379 -42.73 25.93 23.18
C SER A 379 -42.65 24.69 24.07
N VAL A 380 -43.74 23.93 24.15
CA VAL A 380 -43.91 22.82 25.09
C VAL A 380 -43.04 21.59 24.73
N SER A 381 -42.49 21.55 23.50
CA SER A 381 -41.66 20.46 22.97
C SER A 381 -40.45 20.12 23.85
N ASN A 382 -39.78 21.13 24.42
CA ASN A 382 -38.52 20.93 25.16
C ASN A 382 -38.72 20.15 26.48
N MET A 383 -39.91 20.24 27.09
CA MET A 383 -40.19 19.64 28.39
C MET A 383 -40.24 18.10 28.31
N VAL A 384 -40.71 17.55 27.17
CA VAL A 384 -40.82 16.10 26.94
C VAL A 384 -39.45 15.46 26.66
N HIS A 385 -38.53 16.19 26.02
CA HIS A 385 -37.17 15.70 25.78
C HIS A 385 -36.35 15.58 27.08
N SER A 386 -36.49 16.54 28.01
CA SER A 386 -35.82 16.47 29.32
C SER A 386 -36.33 15.32 30.19
N ALA A 387 -37.64 15.01 30.16
CA ALA A 387 -38.21 13.87 30.87
C ALA A 387 -37.69 12.53 30.33
N ARG A 388 -37.60 12.35 28.99
CA ARG A 388 -37.03 11.13 28.39
C ARG A 388 -35.53 10.94 28.67
N ARG A 389 -34.75 12.02 28.86
CA ARG A 389 -33.33 11.91 29.27
C ARG A 389 -33.18 11.39 30.70
N ARG A 390 -34.01 11.85 31.66
CA ARG A 390 -33.92 11.40 33.07
C ARG A 390 -34.24 9.90 33.23
N ILE A 391 -35.17 9.35 32.47
CA ILE A 391 -35.56 7.91 32.57
C ILE A 391 -34.49 6.97 31.95
N ARG A 392 -33.57 7.45 31.10
CA ARG A 392 -32.42 6.66 30.61
C ARG A 392 -31.18 6.73 31.51
N ARG A 393 -31.09 7.67 32.47
CA ARG A 393 -29.93 7.89 33.36
C ARG A 393 -29.82 6.89 34.54
N HIS A 394 -30.57 5.80 34.56
CA HIS A 394 -30.53 4.78 35.62
C HIS A 394 -30.36 3.33 35.09
N ARG A 395 -29.86 3.14 33.86
CA ARG A 395 -29.63 1.81 33.30
C ARG A 395 -28.34 1.65 32.48
N ARG A 396 -27.32 2.47 32.78
CA ARG A 396 -25.93 2.23 32.39
C ARG A 396 -25.04 2.68 33.53
N VAL A 397 -24.57 1.71 34.31
CA VAL A 397 -23.23 1.79 34.91
C VAL A 397 -22.25 1.72 33.73
N GLU A 398 -21.16 2.47 33.78
CA GLU A 398 -20.16 2.49 32.72
C GLU A 398 -19.38 1.18 32.71
N GLU A 399 -19.72 0.28 31.79
CA GLU A 399 -18.80 -0.78 31.37
C GLU A 399 -17.66 -0.11 30.59
N SER A 400 -16.43 -0.32 31.02
CA SER A 400 -15.24 0.15 30.33
C SER A 400 -15.22 -0.39 28.89
N PRO A 401 -14.77 0.38 27.89
CA PRO A 401 -14.85 -0.06 26.48
C PRO A 401 -13.96 -1.27 26.17
N LEU A 402 -12.99 -1.57 27.04
CA LEU A 402 -12.24 -2.83 27.07
C LEU A 402 -12.63 -3.62 28.33
N SER A 403 -12.72 -4.95 28.22
CA SER A 403 -12.80 -5.83 29.40
C SER A 403 -11.47 -5.82 30.16
N SER A 404 -11.54 -5.91 31.49
CA SER A 404 -10.36 -5.84 32.35
C SER A 404 -9.35 -6.95 32.07
N ASP A 405 -9.80 -8.15 31.70
CA ASP A 405 -8.92 -9.28 31.40
C ASP A 405 -8.11 -9.08 30.12
N VAL A 406 -8.72 -8.48 29.09
CA VAL A 406 -8.04 -8.14 27.83
C VAL A 406 -7.07 -6.98 28.05
N LEU A 407 -7.46 -5.95 28.80
CA LEU A 407 -6.58 -4.83 29.15
C LEU A 407 -5.34 -5.30 29.92
N ASN A 408 -5.53 -6.14 30.95
CA ASN A 408 -4.42 -6.71 31.73
C ASN A 408 -3.48 -7.57 30.87
N SER A 409 -4.04 -8.35 29.93
CA SER A 409 -3.25 -9.16 28.99
C SER A 409 -2.41 -8.30 28.03
N ILE A 410 -2.98 -7.20 27.53
CA ILE A 410 -2.26 -6.24 26.68
C ILE A 410 -1.17 -5.51 27.46
N LEU A 411 -1.46 -5.03 28.68
CA LEU A 411 -0.47 -4.36 29.53
C LEU A 411 0.68 -5.31 29.89
N LEU A 412 0.40 -6.58 30.18
CA LEU A 412 1.43 -7.60 30.40
C LEU A 412 2.30 -7.85 29.16
N TYR A 413 1.70 -7.87 27.96
CA TYR A 413 2.44 -8.02 26.71
C TYR A 413 3.32 -6.80 26.39
N LEU A 414 2.85 -5.57 26.69
CA LEU A 414 3.64 -4.34 26.54
C LEU A 414 4.78 -4.27 27.59
N PHE A 415 4.47 -4.65 28.83
CA PHE A 415 5.31 -4.53 30.02
C PHE A 415 5.48 -5.87 30.76
N PRO A 416 6.29 -6.81 30.23
CA PRO A 416 6.53 -8.11 30.87
C PRO A 416 7.12 -7.97 32.29
N ASP A 417 7.90 -6.91 32.48
CA ASP A 417 8.59 -6.56 33.72
C ASP A 417 7.65 -6.19 34.88
N ALA A 418 6.38 -5.87 34.63
CA ALA A 418 5.39 -5.56 35.66
C ALA A 418 5.02 -6.75 36.56
N THR A 419 5.38 -7.99 36.18
CA THR A 419 5.07 -9.20 36.97
C THR A 419 6.24 -9.73 37.80
N GLU A 420 7.48 -9.33 37.52
CA GLU A 420 8.63 -9.71 38.31
C GLU A 420 8.70 -8.86 39.59
N ARG A 421 8.22 -9.42 40.72
CA ARG A 421 8.43 -8.81 42.03
C ARG A 421 9.93 -8.62 42.26
N PRO A 422 10.39 -7.44 42.74
CA PRO A 422 11.81 -7.19 42.95
C PRO A 422 12.33 -8.04 44.11
N SER A 423 12.92 -9.19 43.80
CA SER A 423 13.81 -9.90 44.72
C SER A 423 15.16 -9.18 44.73
N GLU A 424 15.57 -8.67 45.89
CA GLU A 424 16.87 -8.01 46.06
C GLU A 424 18.03 -8.92 45.60
N GLY A 425 18.91 -8.39 44.74
CA GLY A 425 20.23 -8.95 44.49
C GLY A 425 20.43 -9.74 43.18
N SER A 426 20.46 -9.04 42.03
CA SER A 426 21.28 -9.46 40.88
C SER A 426 21.58 -8.29 39.95
N ASP A 427 22.69 -7.60 40.19
CA ASP A 427 23.24 -6.66 39.20
C ASP A 427 23.60 -7.38 37.89
N GLY A 428 23.15 -6.81 36.77
CA GLY A 428 23.86 -6.88 35.49
C GLY A 428 24.07 -8.26 34.86
N LYS A 429 23.00 -8.94 34.43
CA LYS A 429 23.05 -9.80 33.22
C LYS A 429 21.84 -9.58 32.33
N ALA A 430 22.05 -8.86 31.23
CA ALA A 430 21.14 -8.86 30.09
C ALA A 430 20.94 -10.29 29.58
N ALA A 431 19.70 -10.62 29.20
CA ALA A 431 19.34 -11.94 28.67
C ALA A 431 19.87 -12.15 27.24
N GLN A 432 21.17 -12.39 27.11
CA GLN A 432 21.73 -13.03 25.93
C GLN A 432 21.41 -14.53 25.98
N SER A 433 20.32 -14.94 25.33
CA SER A 433 20.03 -16.34 25.05
C SER A 433 19.84 -16.56 23.55
N ASN A 434 20.79 -17.28 22.95
CA ASN A 434 20.78 -17.87 21.60
C ASN A 434 20.85 -16.90 20.41
N ALA A 435 22.04 -16.31 20.19
CA ALA A 435 22.37 -15.49 19.01
C ALA A 435 23.32 -16.16 17.98
N GLU A 436 23.68 -17.46 18.15
CA GLU A 436 24.72 -18.11 17.33
C GLU A 436 24.20 -18.85 16.07
N SER A 437 22.95 -18.63 15.64
CA SER A 437 22.42 -19.24 14.40
C SER A 437 21.46 -18.37 13.57
N LYS A 438 21.48 -17.03 13.74
CA LYS A 438 20.54 -16.09 13.08
C LYS A 438 21.17 -14.94 12.29
N VAL A 439 22.50 -14.87 12.25
CA VAL A 439 23.26 -13.68 11.80
C VAL A 439 22.94 -13.22 10.37
N ASP A 440 22.51 -14.11 9.47
CA ASP A 440 22.24 -13.76 8.07
C ASP A 440 20.85 -13.11 7.81
N LYS A 441 19.83 -13.33 8.66
CA LYS A 441 18.50 -12.68 8.46
C LYS A 441 18.45 -11.26 9.02
N GLU A 442 19.16 -10.99 10.12
CA GLU A 442 19.05 -9.72 10.85
C GLU A 442 19.56 -8.51 10.05
N SER A 443 20.50 -8.68 9.10
CA SER A 443 21.10 -7.58 8.31
C SER A 443 20.14 -6.85 7.35
N GLU A 444 19.05 -7.48 6.96
CA GLU A 444 18.05 -6.89 6.05
C GLU A 444 16.99 -6.10 6.83
N ASP A 445 16.45 -6.71 7.88
CA ASP A 445 15.36 -6.11 8.67
C ASP A 445 15.86 -4.89 9.46
N TYR A 446 17.14 -4.89 9.86
CA TYR A 446 17.81 -3.71 10.44
C TYR A 446 17.85 -2.49 9.50
N LYS A 447 17.72 -2.69 8.18
CA LYS A 447 17.70 -1.59 7.20
C LYS A 447 16.28 -1.05 6.99
N LEU A 448 15.25 -1.87 7.18
CA LEU A 448 13.88 -1.52 6.82
C LEU A 448 13.30 -0.43 7.74
N TYR A 449 13.45 -0.56 9.06
CA TYR A 449 12.93 0.44 10.01
C TYR A 449 13.59 1.81 9.83
N ASN A 450 14.91 1.83 9.59
CA ASN A 450 15.72 3.01 9.27
C ASN A 450 15.32 3.69 7.93
N GLN A 451 14.76 2.93 6.97
CA GLN A 451 14.29 3.49 5.70
C GLN A 451 12.92 4.17 5.85
N LEU A 452 12.04 3.59 6.68
CA LEU A 452 10.64 3.98 6.85
C LEU A 452 10.37 4.98 8.00
N LYS A 453 11.40 5.42 8.75
CA LYS A 453 11.25 6.19 10.01
C LYS A 453 10.36 5.46 11.04
N SER A 454 10.62 4.17 11.21
CA SER A 454 9.86 3.28 12.09
C SER A 454 10.72 2.84 13.28
N ALA A 455 10.11 2.17 14.27
CA ALA A 455 10.82 1.63 15.43
C ALA A 455 11.32 0.19 15.19
N PRO A 456 12.37 -0.27 15.91
CA PRO A 456 12.83 -1.66 15.89
C PRO A 456 11.73 -2.66 16.22
N SER A 457 11.75 -3.86 15.62
CA SER A 457 10.68 -4.86 15.74
C SER A 457 10.53 -5.49 17.14
N ASP A 458 11.56 -5.40 17.96
CA ASP A 458 11.60 -5.79 19.38
C ASP A 458 11.14 -4.66 20.33
N SER A 459 11.00 -3.43 19.82
CA SER A 459 10.74 -2.26 20.66
C SER A 459 9.32 -2.20 21.25
N LEU A 460 9.18 -1.46 22.36
CA LEU A 460 7.86 -1.14 22.92
C LEU A 460 6.96 -0.42 21.91
N THR A 461 7.50 0.51 21.12
CA THR A 461 6.72 1.31 20.17
C THR A 461 6.14 0.45 19.04
N TYR A 462 6.90 -0.54 18.57
CA TYR A 462 6.43 -1.50 17.57
C TYR A 462 5.35 -2.44 18.15
N ARG A 463 5.56 -2.97 19.37
CA ARG A 463 4.56 -3.78 20.08
C ARG A 463 3.26 -2.99 20.33
N LEU A 464 3.36 -1.73 20.73
CA LEU A 464 2.22 -0.81 20.93
C LEU A 464 1.45 -0.56 19.62
N ALA A 465 2.13 -0.35 18.49
CA ALA A 465 1.49 -0.18 17.19
C ALA A 465 0.59 -1.39 16.85
N LEU A 466 1.11 -2.60 17.00
CA LEU A 466 0.39 -3.84 16.72
C LEU A 466 -0.79 -4.05 17.67
N CYS A 467 -0.61 -3.82 18.98
CA CYS A 467 -1.71 -3.89 19.95
C CYS A 467 -2.83 -2.90 19.62
N LEU A 468 -2.51 -1.66 19.20
CA LEU A 468 -3.51 -0.66 18.84
C LEU A 468 -4.25 -1.02 17.53
N CYS A 469 -3.59 -1.63 16.54
CA CYS A 469 -4.26 -2.20 15.38
C CYS A 469 -5.27 -3.29 15.77
N MET A 470 -4.86 -4.24 16.63
CA MET A 470 -5.72 -5.33 17.09
C MET A 470 -6.92 -4.82 17.92
N VAL A 471 -6.68 -3.89 18.85
CA VAL A 471 -7.74 -3.29 19.69
C VAL A 471 -8.74 -2.49 18.86
N ASN A 472 -8.27 -1.74 17.86
CA ASN A 472 -9.15 -1.02 16.95
C ASN A 472 -10.10 -1.97 16.20
N PHE A 473 -9.57 -3.08 15.67
CA PHE A 473 -10.37 -3.99 14.86
C PHE A 473 -11.34 -4.84 15.70
N TYR A 474 -10.93 -5.35 16.87
CA TYR A 474 -11.71 -6.34 17.62
C TYR A 474 -12.44 -5.81 18.86
N HIS A 475 -11.84 -4.91 19.65
CA HIS A 475 -12.26 -4.64 21.03
C HIS A 475 -12.80 -3.22 21.29
N GLY A 476 -13.34 -2.55 20.27
CA GLY A 476 -14.11 -1.31 20.47
C GLY A 476 -13.66 -0.09 19.66
N GLY A 477 -12.88 -0.28 18.60
CA GLY A 477 -12.50 0.81 17.69
C GLY A 477 -11.75 1.94 18.39
N VAL A 478 -12.09 3.17 18.02
CA VAL A 478 -11.47 4.39 18.58
C VAL A 478 -11.61 4.49 20.11
N ARG A 479 -12.67 3.92 20.71
CA ARG A 479 -12.86 3.94 22.17
C ARG A 479 -11.92 2.98 22.89
N GLY A 480 -11.72 1.78 22.34
CA GLY A 480 -10.71 0.84 22.84
C GLY A 480 -9.30 1.43 22.73
N VAL A 481 -8.99 2.06 21.59
CA VAL A 481 -7.73 2.77 21.33
C VAL A 481 -7.50 3.92 22.34
N ALA A 482 -8.51 4.78 22.56
CA ALA A 482 -8.39 5.90 23.50
C ALA A 482 -8.20 5.42 24.94
N HIS A 483 -8.92 4.38 25.37
CA HIS A 483 -8.80 3.79 26.70
C HIS A 483 -7.42 3.16 26.92
N LEU A 484 -6.92 2.35 25.96
CA LEU A 484 -5.56 1.79 26.05
C LEU A 484 -4.48 2.87 26.07
N TRP A 485 -4.65 3.96 25.32
CA TRP A 485 -3.69 5.08 25.35
C TRP A 485 -3.67 5.79 26.71
N GLN A 486 -4.83 6.02 27.32
CA GLN A 486 -4.91 6.63 28.65
C GLN A 486 -4.18 5.78 29.70
N GLU A 487 -4.42 4.47 29.72
CA GLU A 487 -3.75 3.54 30.64
C GLU A 487 -2.23 3.48 30.37
N PHE A 488 -1.81 3.50 29.10
CA PHE A 488 -0.38 3.58 28.74
C PHE A 488 0.28 4.87 29.28
N VAL A 489 -0.40 6.02 29.18
CA VAL A 489 0.12 7.30 29.71
C VAL A 489 0.18 7.29 31.24
N LEU A 490 -0.78 6.65 31.93
CA LEU A 490 -0.75 6.47 33.38
C LEU A 490 0.43 5.58 33.81
N GLU A 491 0.69 4.47 33.11
CA GLU A 491 1.84 3.60 33.36
C GLU A 491 3.18 4.32 33.11
N MET A 492 3.29 5.18 32.09
CA MET A 492 4.49 6.01 31.87
C MET A 492 4.72 7.02 33.02
N ARG A 493 3.66 7.59 33.60
CA ARG A 493 3.76 8.45 34.81
C ARG A 493 4.20 7.64 36.03
N TYR A 494 3.58 6.48 36.25
CA TYR A 494 3.95 5.56 37.34
C TYR A 494 5.43 5.15 37.27
N ARG A 495 5.95 4.84 36.08
CA ARG A 495 7.38 4.53 35.87
C ARG A 495 8.31 5.70 36.14
N TRP A 496 7.96 6.91 35.70
CA TRP A 496 8.71 8.13 36.01
C TRP A 496 8.78 8.40 37.53
N GLU A 497 7.65 8.28 38.22
CA GLU A 497 7.55 8.52 39.67
C GLU A 497 8.41 7.51 40.47
N ASN A 498 8.30 6.22 40.14
CA ASN A 498 8.99 5.13 40.83
C ASN A 498 10.41 4.85 40.31
N ASN A 499 10.95 5.69 39.41
CA ASN A 499 12.26 5.51 38.78
C ASN A 499 12.43 4.15 38.06
N HIS A 500 11.37 3.59 37.45
CA HIS A 500 11.45 2.36 36.65
C HIS A 500 11.76 2.68 35.19
N LEU A 501 12.75 2.01 34.59
CA LEU A 501 13.05 2.17 33.16
C LEU A 501 11.91 1.59 32.31
N VAL A 502 11.71 2.16 31.11
CA VAL A 502 10.74 1.65 30.14
C VAL A 502 11.38 0.51 29.34
N TYR A 503 10.76 -0.68 29.43
CA TYR A 503 11.25 -1.92 28.81
C TYR A 503 11.17 -1.86 27.26
N GLY A 504 12.14 -2.46 26.57
CA GLY A 504 12.14 -2.54 25.10
C GLY A 504 12.55 -1.24 24.40
N LEU A 505 13.48 -0.48 24.99
CA LEU A 505 14.12 0.70 24.41
C LEU A 505 15.64 0.61 24.65
N ALA A 506 16.45 1.06 23.69
CA ALA A 506 17.89 1.17 23.89
C ALA A 506 18.24 2.28 24.90
N SER A 507 19.26 2.05 25.73
CA SER A 507 19.85 3.09 26.59
C SER A 507 20.79 3.98 25.77
N GLY A 508 20.85 5.27 26.12
CA GLY A 508 21.56 6.31 25.36
C GLY A 508 20.64 7.34 24.69
N PRO A 509 21.20 8.30 23.93
CA PRO A 509 20.45 9.42 23.37
C PRO A 509 19.43 8.98 22.31
N PRO A 510 18.35 9.77 22.09
CA PRO A 510 17.31 9.44 21.10
C PRO A 510 17.86 9.23 19.68
N ASP A 511 17.37 8.18 19.00
CA ASP A 511 17.76 7.87 17.63
C ASP A 511 16.86 8.59 16.62
N LEU A 512 17.42 9.62 15.98
CA LEU A 512 16.73 10.45 14.97
C LEU A 512 16.27 9.67 13.72
N ARG A 513 16.65 8.39 13.58
CA ARG A 513 16.20 7.50 12.49
C ARG A 513 14.86 6.80 12.80
N CYS A 514 14.47 6.73 14.08
CA CYS A 514 13.23 6.13 14.54
C CYS A 514 12.06 7.14 14.53
N CYS A 515 10.82 6.68 14.68
CA CYS A 515 9.65 7.56 14.75
C CYS A 515 9.70 8.48 16.00
N LEU A 516 9.07 9.67 15.91
CA LEU A 516 9.11 10.67 16.99
C LEU A 516 8.64 10.13 18.35
N LEU A 517 7.59 9.30 18.36
CA LEU A 517 7.10 8.67 19.60
C LEU A 517 8.16 7.77 20.25
N HIS A 518 8.94 7.02 19.45
CA HIS A 518 10.06 6.23 19.97
C HIS A 518 11.16 7.13 20.55
N GLN A 519 11.50 8.22 19.87
CA GLN A 519 12.47 9.21 20.36
C GLN A 519 12.04 9.87 21.68
N LYS A 520 10.74 10.18 21.84
CA LYS A 520 10.18 10.73 23.09
C LYS A 520 10.25 9.72 24.24
N LEU A 521 9.98 8.44 23.98
CA LEU A 521 10.13 7.38 24.99
C LEU A 521 11.61 7.13 25.36
N GLN A 522 12.53 7.20 24.39
CA GLN A 522 13.98 7.19 24.67
C GLN A 522 14.42 8.40 25.53
N MET A 523 13.87 9.58 25.26
CA MET A 523 14.11 10.77 26.10
C MET A 523 13.63 10.57 27.54
N LEU A 524 12.48 9.91 27.74
CA LEU A 524 11.98 9.59 29.09
C LEU A 524 12.95 8.65 29.83
N ASN A 525 13.49 7.62 29.17
CA ASN A 525 14.53 6.77 29.74
C ASN A 525 15.81 7.55 30.09
N CYS A 526 16.28 8.46 29.22
CA CYS A 526 17.41 9.35 29.53
C CYS A 526 17.18 10.18 30.81
N CYS A 527 15.95 10.68 30.99
CA CYS A 527 15.58 11.43 32.20
C CYS A 527 15.60 10.53 33.44
N ILE A 528 15.08 9.30 33.35
CA ILE A 528 15.04 8.33 34.46
C ILE A 528 16.46 7.89 34.87
N GLU A 529 17.35 7.62 33.92
CA GLU A 529 18.76 7.30 34.17
C GLU A 529 19.49 8.43 34.91
N ARG A 530 19.28 9.69 34.47
CA ARG A 530 19.86 10.88 35.11
C ARG A 530 19.26 11.16 36.49
N LYS A 531 17.95 10.95 36.67
CA LYS A 531 17.27 11.03 37.98
C LYS A 531 17.80 9.98 38.97
N ARG A 532 17.93 8.71 38.55
CA ARG A 532 18.56 7.63 39.35
C ARG A 532 19.98 8.01 39.79
N SER A 533 20.82 8.41 38.84
CA SER A 533 22.22 8.79 39.09
C SER A 533 22.33 9.94 40.12
N ARG A 534 21.42 10.91 40.06
CA ARG A 534 21.32 12.02 41.03
C ARG A 534 20.90 11.53 42.42
N ASP A 535 19.87 10.70 42.49
CA ASP A 535 19.32 10.21 43.76
C ASP A 535 20.32 9.28 44.49
N GLU A 536 21.09 8.50 43.72
CA GLU A 536 22.24 7.71 44.20
C GLU A 536 23.37 8.61 44.71
N GLY A 537 23.76 9.65 43.97
CA GLY A 537 24.75 10.64 44.41
C GLY A 537 24.34 11.36 45.70
N ARG A 538 23.04 11.64 45.88
CA ARG A 538 22.49 12.27 47.09
C ARG A 538 22.53 11.32 48.29
N LYS A 539 22.24 10.03 48.10
CA LYS A 539 22.40 8.98 49.13
C LYS A 539 23.87 8.75 49.50
N GLY A 540 24.78 8.80 48.53
CA GLY A 540 26.23 8.68 48.77
C GLY A 540 26.81 9.82 49.62
N GLY A 541 26.33 11.05 49.43
CA GLY A 541 26.76 12.21 50.22
C GLY A 541 26.30 12.19 51.68
N ALA A 542 25.05 11.80 51.94
CA ALA A 542 24.47 11.79 53.28
C ALA A 542 25.05 10.70 54.22
N GLY A 543 25.67 9.65 53.68
CA GLY A 543 26.21 8.53 54.45
C GLY A 543 27.44 8.85 55.31
N ALA A 544 28.10 9.99 55.10
CA ALA A 544 29.37 10.32 55.77
C ALA A 544 29.22 10.94 57.17
N GLU A 545 28.11 11.61 57.49
CA GLU A 545 27.96 12.35 58.76
C GLU A 545 26.97 11.72 59.77
N ALA A 546 26.14 10.76 59.35
CA ALA A 546 25.23 10.02 60.25
C ALA A 546 25.95 8.98 61.15
N GLY A 547 27.27 8.87 61.07
CA GLY A 547 28.09 7.84 61.72
C GLY A 547 28.39 8.04 63.21
N ARG A 548 27.62 8.85 63.95
CA ARG A 548 27.95 9.16 65.36
C ARG A 548 26.78 9.59 66.25
N GLU A 549 25.89 8.66 66.62
CA GLU A 549 25.56 8.43 68.05
C GLU A 549 24.67 7.20 68.37
N ARG A 550 24.85 6.70 69.60
CA ARG A 550 23.93 5.92 70.45
C ARG A 550 23.36 4.57 69.96
N LYS A 551 24.07 3.52 70.39
CA LYS A 551 23.52 2.20 70.74
C LYS A 551 22.22 2.33 71.57
N VAL A 552 21.20 1.54 71.24
CA VAL A 552 20.06 1.21 72.11
C VAL A 552 20.13 -0.27 72.47
N SER A 553 19.83 -0.62 73.73
CA SER A 553 19.87 -1.98 74.23
C SER A 553 18.54 -2.41 74.88
N GLY A 554 17.88 -3.40 74.28
CA GLY A 554 17.15 -4.48 74.97
C GLY A 554 15.74 -4.25 75.55
N CYS A 555 14.83 -5.15 75.14
CA CYS A 555 13.70 -5.73 75.92
C CYS A 555 12.56 -4.78 76.42
N GLU A 556 11.30 -5.19 76.62
CA GLU A 556 10.52 -6.43 76.32
C GLU A 556 9.02 -6.15 76.60
N ASN A 557 8.09 -6.92 75.97
CA ASN A 557 6.69 -7.20 76.40
C ASN A 557 5.69 -6.01 76.64
N GLY A 558 4.38 -6.08 76.34
CA GLY A 558 3.53 -7.06 75.64
C GLY A 558 2.04 -7.02 76.07
N ARG A 559 1.07 -7.19 75.15
CA ARG A 559 -0.42 -7.40 75.34
C ARG A 559 -1.20 -6.22 76.00
N LEU A 560 -2.49 -5.88 75.79
CA LEU A 560 -3.65 -6.20 74.90
C LEU A 560 -4.32 -4.85 74.49
N GLY A 561 -5.32 -4.73 73.59
CA GLY A 561 -5.96 -5.68 72.66
C GLY A 561 -7.50 -5.88 72.79
N SER A 562 -8.35 -4.91 72.39
CA SER A 562 -9.80 -5.07 72.11
C SER A 562 -10.37 -3.97 71.18
N ALA A 563 -11.43 -4.33 70.42
CA ALA A 563 -12.01 -3.64 69.26
C ALA A 563 -12.71 -2.27 69.50
N GLU A 564 -12.72 -1.42 68.45
CA GLU A 564 -13.93 -1.01 67.69
C GLU A 564 -13.51 -0.31 66.38
N GLY A 565 -14.43 -0.18 65.41
CA GLY A 565 -14.10 0.23 64.04
C GLY A 565 -14.32 1.72 63.73
N ALA A 566 -13.56 2.24 62.77
CA ALA A 566 -13.90 3.41 61.97
C ALA A 566 -13.04 3.43 60.69
N GLU A 567 -13.66 3.65 59.54
CA GLU A 567 -12.95 4.15 58.37
C GLU A 567 -12.45 5.58 58.68
N ALA A 568 -11.20 5.87 58.36
CA ALA A 568 -10.64 7.22 58.48
C ALA A 568 -9.85 7.54 57.22
N SER A 569 -10.51 8.24 56.30
CA SER A 569 -9.91 8.80 55.10
C SER A 569 -8.90 9.89 55.44
N PHE A 570 -7.78 9.92 54.71
CA PHE A 570 -6.99 11.14 54.53
C PHE A 570 -6.40 11.26 53.12
N GLY A 571 -7.18 10.88 52.12
CA GLY A 571 -6.99 11.40 50.76
C GLY A 571 -7.54 12.81 50.71
N LYS A 572 -6.67 13.82 50.69
CA LYS A 572 -7.04 15.18 50.29
C LYS A 572 -6.52 15.44 48.88
N SER A 573 -7.44 15.48 47.92
CA SER A 573 -7.20 15.98 46.58
C SER A 573 -6.60 17.40 46.64
N TRP A 574 -5.74 17.73 45.69
CA TRP A 574 -5.24 19.08 45.44
C TRP A 574 -5.80 19.61 44.11
N ASP A 575 -7.13 19.71 44.04
CA ASP A 575 -7.82 20.54 43.05
C ASP A 575 -8.08 21.92 43.66
N SER A 576 -7.23 22.91 43.36
CA SER A 576 -7.58 24.34 43.37
C SER A 576 -6.38 25.21 42.99
N TRP A 577 -6.16 25.47 41.70
CA TRP A 577 -5.60 26.74 41.26
C TRP A 577 -6.42 27.27 40.09
N SER A 578 -7.02 28.44 40.30
CA SER A 578 -7.84 29.13 39.30
C SER A 578 -6.96 29.66 38.18
N ASP A 579 -7.53 29.65 36.98
CA ASP A 579 -7.03 30.43 35.86
C ASP A 579 -6.93 31.92 36.24
N SER A 580 -5.81 32.54 35.91
CA SER A 580 -5.53 33.97 36.06
C SER A 580 -4.29 34.28 35.22
N GLU A 581 -4.51 34.96 34.09
CA GLU A 581 -3.43 35.41 33.21
C GLU A 581 -2.45 36.30 33.98
N GLY A 582 -1.22 35.81 34.12
CA GLY A 582 -0.12 36.46 34.81
C GLY A 582 1.18 35.82 34.36
N GLU A 583 1.82 36.44 33.39
CA GLU A 583 3.15 36.03 32.92
C GLU A 583 4.19 36.24 34.04
N ASP A 584 5.18 35.34 34.09
CA ASP A 584 6.37 35.35 34.95
C ASP A 584 6.22 35.09 36.48
N GLU A 585 7.31 34.56 37.06
CA GLU A 585 7.57 34.34 38.51
C GLU A 585 6.87 33.17 39.26
N PHE A 586 7.09 31.92 38.83
CA PHE A 586 7.03 30.78 39.77
C PHE A 586 8.39 30.57 40.49
N PHE A 587 8.47 31.00 41.74
CA PHE A 587 9.65 30.84 42.60
C PHE A 587 9.88 29.37 42.99
N GLU A 588 11.02 28.78 42.61
CA GLU A 588 11.52 27.58 43.29
C GLU A 588 11.89 27.94 44.75
N CYS A 589 11.44 27.11 45.71
CA CYS A 589 11.71 27.32 47.13
C CYS A 589 13.22 27.33 47.44
N LEU A 590 13.71 28.49 47.87
CA LEU A 590 15.01 28.69 48.49
C LEU A 590 15.19 27.76 49.71
N SER A 591 15.71 26.55 49.48
CA SER A 591 16.01 25.54 50.49
C SER A 591 17.51 25.21 50.62
N ASP A 592 18.36 25.95 49.88
CA ASP A 592 19.83 25.96 49.99
C ASP A 592 20.37 27.33 50.46
N THR A 593 19.56 28.15 51.15
CA THR A 593 19.96 29.47 51.68
C THR A 593 20.22 29.48 53.20
N GLU A 594 20.61 28.34 53.78
CA GLU A 594 21.25 28.31 55.11
C GLU A 594 22.78 28.21 54.98
N GLU A 595 23.44 29.27 54.50
CA GLU A 595 24.82 29.62 54.95
C GLU A 595 25.26 31.06 54.55
N LEU A 596 24.36 32.04 54.69
CA LEU A 596 24.70 33.47 54.66
C LEU A 596 24.55 34.10 56.06
N LYS A 597 25.38 33.63 57.01
CA LYS A 597 25.68 34.42 58.22
C LYS A 597 26.73 35.47 57.88
N GLU A 598 26.30 36.71 57.77
CA GLU A 598 27.21 37.85 57.79
C GLU A 598 27.99 37.86 59.12
N ALA A 599 29.27 37.53 59.06
CA ALA A 599 30.24 37.91 60.08
C ALA A 599 30.96 39.18 59.60
N PRO A 600 31.13 40.21 60.46
CA PRO A 600 31.70 41.47 60.02
C PRO A 600 33.19 41.32 59.71
N PRO A 601 33.68 41.79 58.55
CA PRO A 601 35.11 41.91 58.31
C PRO A 601 35.64 43.13 59.05
N ASP A 602 36.24 42.89 60.21
CA ASP A 602 37.27 43.75 60.78
C ASP A 602 38.40 43.98 59.75
N GLY A 603 39.09 45.11 59.83
CA GLY A 603 39.93 45.62 58.75
C GLY A 603 41.17 44.76 58.46
N GLY A 604 41.20 44.09 57.29
CA GLY A 604 42.37 43.34 56.84
C GLY A 604 42.41 43.11 55.33
N LYS A 605 43.25 43.86 54.61
CA LYS A 605 43.49 43.62 53.18
C LYS A 605 44.26 42.32 52.96
N GLY A 606 43.59 41.29 52.44
CA GLY A 606 44.22 40.06 51.96
C GLY A 606 43.30 39.33 50.98
N ALA A 607 43.60 39.39 49.68
CA ALA A 607 42.83 38.68 48.67
C ALA A 607 43.04 37.16 48.82
N ALA A 608 42.01 36.45 49.27
CA ALA A 608 42.03 34.99 49.31
C ALA A 608 42.09 34.43 47.88
N LYS A 609 43.12 33.62 47.59
CA LYS A 609 43.21 32.94 46.29
C LYS A 609 42.01 31.99 46.11
N PRO A 610 41.34 31.97 44.94
CA PRO A 610 40.26 31.03 44.69
C PRO A 610 40.76 29.58 44.81
N LYS A 611 40.08 28.77 45.62
CA LYS A 611 40.37 27.34 45.73
C LYS A 611 39.95 26.63 44.44
N PRO A 612 40.78 25.72 43.89
CA PRO A 612 40.38 24.91 42.75
C PRO A 612 39.32 23.88 43.14
N GLU A 613 38.27 23.75 42.34
CA GLU A 613 37.19 22.77 42.51
C GLU A 613 36.84 22.14 41.15
N GLY A 614 36.35 20.89 41.14
CA GLY A 614 35.84 20.24 39.90
C GLY A 614 36.90 19.68 38.96
N ARG A 615 38.05 19.20 39.47
CA ARG A 615 39.12 18.56 38.69
C ARG A 615 38.84 17.06 38.48
N LEU A 616 38.97 16.56 37.25
CA LEU A 616 38.99 15.11 36.93
C LEU A 616 40.39 14.52 37.16
N HIS A 617 41.34 14.87 36.30
CA HIS A 617 42.73 14.41 36.37
C HIS A 617 43.67 15.46 35.75
N PRO A 618 44.98 15.46 36.09
CA PRO A 618 45.96 16.34 35.44
C PRO A 618 46.09 16.01 33.94
N HIS A 619 46.31 17.03 33.12
CA HIS A 619 46.47 16.94 31.67
C HIS A 619 47.93 16.62 31.29
N GLY A 620 48.40 15.44 31.71
CA GLY A 620 49.73 14.93 31.35
C GLY A 620 50.87 15.84 31.82
N LYS A 621 51.66 16.37 30.86
CA LYS A 621 52.83 17.25 31.12
C LYS A 621 52.54 18.74 30.98
N LEU A 622 51.31 19.14 30.68
CA LEU A 622 50.98 20.54 30.39
C LEU A 622 50.81 21.35 31.67
N THR A 623 51.46 22.51 31.72
CA THR A 623 51.28 23.55 32.75
C THR A 623 50.52 24.74 32.16
N LEU A 624 49.94 25.54 33.04
CA LEU A 624 49.36 26.85 32.66
C LEU A 624 50.45 27.77 32.09
N LEU A 625 50.07 28.68 31.20
CA LEU A 625 51.02 29.63 30.60
C LEU A 625 51.50 30.69 31.61
N ASN A 626 50.60 31.14 32.48
CA ASN A 626 50.86 32.21 33.45
C ASN A 626 51.34 31.70 34.83
N SER A 627 51.36 30.39 35.06
CA SER A 627 51.88 29.79 36.30
C SER A 627 52.44 28.39 36.04
N SER A 628 53.50 28.01 36.75
CA SER A 628 54.10 26.67 36.65
C SER A 628 53.27 25.55 37.31
N GLU A 629 51.97 25.80 37.55
CA GLU A 629 51.04 24.78 38.05
C GLU A 629 50.56 23.87 36.91
N PRO A 630 50.39 22.55 37.14
CA PRO A 630 49.89 21.63 36.14
C PRO A 630 48.43 21.94 35.78
N LEU A 631 48.12 21.88 34.49
CA LEU A 631 46.77 22.06 33.96
C LEU A 631 45.93 20.81 34.32
N TYR A 632 44.74 21.02 34.87
CA TYR A 632 43.79 19.95 35.18
C TYR A 632 42.62 19.95 34.18
N ILE A 633 42.19 18.76 33.78
CA ILE A 633 40.95 18.62 33.01
C ILE A 633 39.78 18.87 33.98
N PRO A 634 38.87 19.82 33.69
CA PRO A 634 37.66 20.01 34.47
C PRO A 634 36.67 18.86 34.24
N VAL A 635 35.83 18.57 35.23
CA VAL A 635 34.54 17.94 34.97
C VAL A 635 33.73 18.93 34.12
N THR A 636 33.14 18.50 33.01
CA THR A 636 32.23 19.30 32.16
C THR A 636 30.80 18.76 32.23
N GLN A 637 29.84 19.50 31.68
CA GLN A 637 28.49 19.01 31.48
C GLN A 637 28.38 18.29 30.13
N GLU A 638 27.64 17.18 30.08
CA GLU A 638 27.27 16.58 28.80
C GLU A 638 26.26 17.48 28.07
N PRO A 639 26.32 17.59 26.73
CA PRO A 639 25.27 18.19 25.94
C PRO A 639 23.89 17.56 26.22
N ALA A 640 22.85 18.38 26.15
CA ALA A 640 21.48 17.87 26.23
C ALA A 640 21.20 16.95 25.02
N PRO A 641 20.71 15.70 25.22
CA PRO A 641 20.13 14.92 24.13
C PRO A 641 18.92 15.68 23.58
N MET A 642 18.64 15.51 22.30
CA MET A 642 17.55 16.22 21.60
C MET A 642 16.75 15.26 20.73
N THR A 643 15.43 15.44 20.70
CA THR A 643 14.52 14.76 19.76
C THR A 643 14.38 15.56 18.46
N GLU A 644 13.90 14.92 17.39
CA GLU A 644 13.78 15.52 16.06
C GLU A 644 12.97 16.82 16.05
N ASP A 645 11.86 16.89 16.78
CA ASP A 645 11.02 18.09 16.91
C ASP A 645 11.73 19.25 17.62
N LEU A 646 12.56 18.98 18.63
CA LEU A 646 13.37 20.01 19.29
C LEU A 646 14.48 20.54 18.37
N LEU A 647 15.02 19.69 17.49
CA LEU A 647 15.99 20.11 16.45
C LEU A 647 15.31 20.92 15.35
N GLU A 648 14.10 20.55 14.95
CA GLU A 648 13.28 21.29 13.99
C GLU A 648 12.90 22.67 14.55
N GLU A 649 12.40 22.75 15.79
CA GLU A 649 12.10 24.00 16.50
C GLU A 649 13.32 24.91 16.59
N GLN A 650 14.48 24.38 17.01
CA GLN A 650 15.73 25.15 17.03
C GLN A 650 16.10 25.64 15.63
N SER A 651 15.98 24.80 14.59
CA SER A 651 16.27 25.19 13.21
C SER A 651 15.34 26.31 12.73
N GLU A 652 14.04 26.26 13.09
CA GLU A 652 13.08 27.30 12.78
C GLU A 652 13.41 28.62 13.48
N VAL A 653 13.74 28.59 14.78
CA VAL A 653 14.13 29.79 15.54
C VAL A 653 15.40 30.41 14.94
N LEU A 654 16.40 29.60 14.60
CA LEU A 654 17.63 30.05 13.93
C LEU A 654 17.36 30.57 12.49
N ALA A 655 16.35 30.07 11.79
CA ALA A 655 15.91 30.57 10.49
C ALA A 655 15.16 31.91 10.61
N LYS A 656 14.22 32.02 11.55
CA LYS A 656 13.44 33.24 11.85
C LYS A 656 14.34 34.42 12.25
N LEU A 657 15.49 34.15 12.86
CA LEU A 657 16.52 35.16 13.21
C LEU A 657 17.26 35.77 11.99
N GLY A 658 17.09 35.24 10.76
CA GLY A 658 17.57 35.86 9.53
C GLY A 658 19.11 35.91 9.39
N THR A 659 19.63 36.73 8.48
CA THR A 659 21.09 36.86 8.22
C THR A 659 21.65 38.24 8.58
N SER A 660 20.94 39.02 9.39
CA SER A 660 21.43 40.30 9.92
C SER A 660 22.63 40.08 10.86
N ALA A 661 23.46 41.11 11.05
CA ALA A 661 24.58 41.05 11.99
C ALA A 661 24.11 40.77 13.44
N GLU A 662 23.00 41.38 13.85
CA GLU A 662 22.34 41.16 15.14
C GLU A 662 21.79 39.73 15.26
N GLY A 663 21.12 39.22 14.21
CA GLY A 663 20.63 37.85 14.16
C GLY A 663 21.76 36.81 14.20
N ALA A 664 22.89 37.10 13.53
CA ALA A 664 24.08 36.26 13.60
C ALA A 664 24.69 36.22 15.01
N HIS A 665 24.81 37.37 15.69
CA HIS A 665 25.29 37.43 17.08
C HIS A 665 24.34 36.69 18.04
N LEU A 666 23.02 36.90 17.90
CA LEU A 666 22.03 36.24 18.75
C LEU A 666 21.98 34.72 18.54
N ARG A 667 21.97 34.22 17.29
CA ARG A 667 22.08 32.78 17.02
C ARG A 667 23.29 32.14 17.67
N ALA A 668 24.43 32.77 17.50
CA ALA A 668 25.69 32.23 17.96
C ALA A 668 25.80 32.30 19.50
N ARG A 669 25.15 33.29 20.15
CA ARG A 669 24.92 33.34 21.60
C ARG A 669 23.95 32.25 22.10
N MET A 670 22.91 31.90 21.34
CA MET A 670 22.04 30.76 21.69
C MET A 670 22.78 29.42 21.60
N GLN A 671 23.73 29.30 20.67
CA GLN A 671 24.56 28.11 20.49
C GLN A 671 25.77 28.04 21.43
N SER A 672 26.13 29.12 22.15
CA SER A 672 27.32 29.15 23.02
C SER A 672 27.10 28.63 24.45
N ALA A 673 25.92 28.10 24.78
CA ALA A 673 25.59 27.64 26.15
C ALA A 673 26.54 26.54 26.67
N CYS A 674 26.89 25.56 25.83
CA CYS A 674 27.88 24.52 26.19
C CYS A 674 29.27 25.14 26.40
N LEU A 675 29.73 25.94 25.43
CA LEU A 675 31.03 26.63 25.47
C LEU A 675 31.18 27.48 26.74
N LEU A 676 30.13 28.20 27.16
CA LEU A 676 30.11 28.96 28.40
C LEU A 676 30.25 28.04 29.62
N SER A 677 29.46 26.97 29.72
CA SER A 677 29.56 25.98 30.82
C SER A 677 30.96 25.33 30.90
N ASP A 678 31.58 25.05 29.75
CA ASP A 678 32.92 24.46 29.69
C ASP A 678 34.00 25.48 30.12
N MET A 679 33.87 26.76 29.72
CA MET A 679 34.74 27.84 30.18
C MET A 679 34.60 28.09 31.69
N GLU A 680 33.38 28.07 32.24
CA GLU A 680 33.16 28.20 33.68
C GLU A 680 33.80 27.04 34.47
N SER A 681 33.63 25.81 33.96
CA SER A 681 34.20 24.59 34.53
C SER A 681 35.72 24.64 34.55
N PHE A 682 36.33 25.06 33.42
CA PHE A 682 37.78 25.16 33.28
C PHE A 682 38.39 26.21 34.22
N LYS A 683 37.76 27.39 34.34
CA LYS A 683 38.20 28.43 35.29
C LYS A 683 38.11 27.98 36.75
N ALA A 684 37.13 27.15 37.12
CA ALA A 684 37.01 26.59 38.46
C ALA A 684 38.08 25.53 38.76
N ALA A 685 38.43 24.69 37.77
CA ALA A 685 39.48 23.68 37.89
C ALA A 685 40.89 24.30 37.89
N ASN A 686 41.10 25.38 37.13
CA ASN A 686 42.41 26.00 36.90
C ASN A 686 42.45 27.51 37.30
N PRO A 687 42.55 27.82 38.60
CA PRO A 687 42.76 29.19 39.06
C PRO A 687 43.93 29.90 38.37
N GLY A 688 43.66 31.03 37.71
CA GLY A 688 44.68 31.85 37.04
C GLY A 688 44.98 31.49 35.57
N CYS A 689 44.20 30.59 34.96
CA CYS A 689 44.30 30.27 33.54
C CYS A 689 43.97 31.46 32.61
N SER A 690 44.61 31.50 31.43
CA SER A 690 44.24 32.40 30.32
C SER A 690 43.25 31.74 29.34
N LEU A 691 42.72 32.52 28.39
CA LEU A 691 41.94 31.97 27.27
C LEU A 691 42.80 31.03 26.40
N GLU A 692 44.09 31.30 26.26
CA GLU A 692 45.04 30.42 25.55
C GLU A 692 45.15 29.05 26.23
N ASP A 693 45.20 28.99 27.57
CA ASP A 693 45.18 27.73 28.32
C ASP A 693 43.89 26.92 28.05
N PHE A 694 42.74 27.60 27.92
CA PHE A 694 41.47 26.95 27.55
C PHE A 694 41.48 26.47 26.10
N VAL A 695 41.95 27.27 25.14
CA VAL A 695 42.00 26.89 23.72
C VAL A 695 42.95 25.71 23.51
N ARG A 696 44.11 25.66 24.18
CA ARG A 696 45.04 24.52 24.17
C ARG A 696 44.41 23.19 24.58
N TRP A 697 43.40 23.22 25.43
CA TRP A 697 42.65 22.04 25.87
C TRP A 697 41.42 21.76 25.00
N TYR A 698 40.60 22.78 24.76
CA TYR A 698 39.26 22.65 24.16
C TYR A 698 39.25 22.69 22.61
N SER A 699 40.17 23.44 21.99
CA SER A 699 40.41 23.39 20.54
C SER A 699 41.92 23.45 20.22
N PRO A 700 42.66 22.34 20.37
CA PRO A 700 44.11 22.30 20.13
C PRO A 700 44.53 22.70 18.69
N ARG A 701 43.57 22.76 17.75
CA ARG A 701 43.80 23.21 16.36
C ARG A 701 43.82 24.74 16.21
N ASP A 702 43.32 25.47 17.18
CA ASP A 702 43.25 26.94 17.18
C ASP A 702 44.37 27.61 18.00
N TYR A 703 45.31 26.81 18.52
CA TYR A 703 46.56 27.26 19.13
C TYR A 703 47.72 26.95 18.19
N VAL A 704 48.50 27.97 17.81
CA VAL A 704 49.62 27.86 16.87
C VAL A 704 50.92 28.07 17.65
N GLU A 705 51.80 27.08 17.62
CA GLU A 705 53.14 27.18 18.23
C GLU A 705 54.15 27.63 17.18
N GLU A 706 54.68 28.85 17.31
CA GLU A 706 55.73 29.40 16.45
C GLU A 706 57.08 29.34 17.19
N GLU A 707 58.13 28.84 16.52
CA GLU A 707 59.48 28.79 17.08
C GLU A 707 60.22 30.11 16.78
N GLU A 708 60.18 31.06 17.72
CA GLU A 708 61.01 32.27 17.64
C GLU A 708 62.44 31.95 18.16
N THR A 709 63.48 32.24 17.37
CA THR A 709 64.86 32.23 17.87
C THR A 709 65.20 33.57 18.48
N ASP A 710 65.45 33.59 19.79
CA ASP A 710 65.96 34.78 20.48
C ASP A 710 67.32 35.23 19.92
N GLU A 711 67.68 36.50 20.11
CA GLU A 711 68.99 37.07 19.74
C GLU A 711 70.20 36.36 20.38
N SER A 712 69.96 35.45 21.32
CA SER A 712 70.97 34.59 21.98
C SER A 712 71.09 33.19 21.36
N GLY A 713 70.36 32.88 20.28
CA GLY A 713 70.42 31.61 19.56
C GLY A 713 69.68 30.45 20.23
N GLN A 714 68.77 30.76 21.17
CA GLN A 714 67.95 29.79 21.87
C GLN A 714 66.54 29.79 21.26
N THR A 715 66.04 28.61 20.87
CA THR A 715 64.68 28.43 20.32
C THR A 715 63.65 28.53 21.44
N VAL A 716 62.85 29.59 21.44
CA VAL A 716 61.72 29.76 22.35
C VAL A 716 60.44 29.46 21.58
N VAL A 717 59.80 28.34 21.93
CA VAL A 717 58.48 28.00 21.38
C VAL A 717 57.45 28.94 21.99
N ARG A 718 56.91 29.84 21.18
CA ARG A 718 55.91 30.82 21.58
C ARG A 718 54.58 30.46 20.95
N GLY A 719 53.65 29.99 21.77
CA GLY A 719 52.31 29.65 21.31
C GLY A 719 51.37 30.85 21.35
N ASP A 720 50.60 31.04 20.29
CA ASP A 720 49.71 32.18 20.07
C ASP A 720 48.37 31.70 19.44
N LEU A 721 47.33 32.51 19.56
CA LEU A 721 45.99 32.19 19.05
C LEU A 721 45.91 32.29 17.52
N SER A 722 45.15 31.39 16.91
CA SER A 722 44.93 31.35 15.45
C SER A 722 44.35 32.67 14.91
N ALA A 723 44.60 32.97 13.63
CA ALA A 723 44.09 34.18 12.99
C ALA A 723 42.55 34.32 13.05
N ARG A 724 41.82 33.21 13.15
CA ARG A 724 40.37 33.17 13.37
C ARG A 724 39.98 33.61 14.78
N MET A 725 40.79 33.28 15.78
CA MET A 725 40.53 33.63 17.18
C MET A 725 40.88 35.09 17.51
N LYS A 726 41.73 35.73 16.70
CA LYS A 726 42.13 37.14 16.81
C LYS A 726 41.20 38.14 16.09
N ILE A 727 40.08 37.68 15.52
CA ILE A 727 39.11 38.55 14.85
C ILE A 727 38.48 39.52 15.88
N PRO A 728 38.39 40.84 15.61
CA PRO A 728 37.72 41.77 16.51
C PRO A 728 36.23 41.43 16.64
N GLY A 729 35.73 41.32 17.87
CA GLY A 729 34.37 40.84 18.15
C GLY A 729 34.25 39.31 18.16
N ASN A 730 35.34 38.56 18.36
CA ASN A 730 35.27 37.12 18.53
C ASN A 730 34.50 36.75 19.82
N MET A 731 33.37 36.08 19.64
CA MET A 731 32.52 35.59 20.73
C MET A 731 33.24 34.68 21.74
N TRP A 732 34.32 33.98 21.38
CA TRP A 732 35.04 33.17 22.37
C TRP A 732 35.72 34.04 23.42
N VAL A 733 36.13 35.26 23.05
CA VAL A 733 36.65 36.26 23.99
C VAL A 733 35.49 36.84 24.81
N GLU A 734 34.35 37.18 24.18
CA GLU A 734 33.16 37.68 24.89
C GLU A 734 32.59 36.65 25.89
N ALA A 735 32.55 35.37 25.49
CA ALA A 735 32.15 34.24 26.33
C ALA A 735 33.15 34.00 27.46
N TRP A 736 34.45 34.11 27.18
CA TRP A 736 35.49 33.99 28.20
C TRP A 736 35.41 35.10 29.24
N GLU A 737 35.23 36.36 28.84
CA GLU A 737 35.09 37.48 29.79
C GLU A 737 33.80 37.40 30.62
N THR A 738 32.74 36.80 30.08
CA THR A 738 31.47 36.61 30.82
C THR A 738 31.43 35.36 31.71
N ALA A 739 32.22 34.32 31.41
CA ALA A 739 32.27 33.06 32.18
C ALA A 739 32.89 33.24 33.58
N LYS A 740 32.17 32.80 34.62
CA LYS A 740 32.62 32.84 36.02
C LYS A 740 33.33 31.54 36.42
N ALA A 741 34.21 31.58 37.43
CA ALA A 741 34.87 30.39 37.95
C ALA A 741 33.90 29.55 38.83
N THR A 742 33.01 28.80 38.18
CA THR A 742 31.96 28.00 38.82
C THR A 742 32.14 26.53 38.48
N PRO A 743 32.28 25.60 39.46
CA PRO A 743 32.38 24.17 39.16
C PRO A 743 31.01 23.60 38.77
N VAL A 744 30.97 22.56 37.92
CA VAL A 744 29.74 21.95 37.36
C VAL A 744 28.62 21.74 38.39
N ARG A 745 28.93 21.26 39.59
CA ARG A 745 27.96 21.07 40.70
C ARG A 745 27.17 22.32 41.12
N ARG A 746 27.65 23.52 40.79
CA ARG A 746 27.06 24.84 41.09
C ARG A 746 26.64 25.61 39.83
N GLN A 747 26.87 25.06 38.63
CA GLN A 747 26.43 25.67 37.39
C GLN A 747 24.94 25.43 37.15
N ARG A 748 24.34 26.26 36.30
CA ARG A 748 23.03 25.94 35.71
C ARG A 748 23.16 24.68 34.86
N ARG A 749 22.24 23.74 35.02
CA ARG A 749 22.22 22.50 34.23
C ARG A 749 21.89 22.81 32.77
N LEU A 750 22.66 22.23 31.83
CA LEU A 750 22.35 22.24 30.39
C LEU A 750 21.16 21.34 30.06
N PHE A 751 20.94 20.29 30.86
CA PHE A 751 19.80 19.38 30.76
C PHE A 751 19.06 19.31 32.10
N ASP A 752 17.78 19.66 32.08
CA ASP A 752 16.90 19.62 33.24
C ASP A 752 16.03 18.35 33.14
N ASP A 753 16.46 17.28 33.81
CA ASP A 753 15.85 15.95 33.74
C ASP A 753 14.37 15.95 34.16
N THR A 754 13.98 16.85 35.07
CA THR A 754 12.59 16.99 35.51
C THR A 754 11.73 17.71 34.48
N LYS A 755 12.20 18.84 33.93
CA LYS A 755 11.42 19.62 32.95
C LYS A 755 11.30 18.90 31.60
N GLU A 756 12.33 18.18 31.15
CA GLU A 756 12.24 17.40 29.91
C GLU A 756 11.34 16.16 30.05
N ALA A 757 11.33 15.49 31.22
CA ALA A 757 10.36 14.42 31.49
C ALA A 757 8.92 14.93 31.54
N GLU A 758 8.66 16.07 32.18
CA GLU A 758 7.34 16.70 32.22
C GLU A 758 6.84 17.11 30.83
N LYS A 759 7.70 17.69 29.99
CA LYS A 759 7.39 17.98 28.58
C LYS A 759 6.99 16.72 27.81
N VAL A 760 7.71 15.61 27.98
CA VAL A 760 7.38 14.33 27.34
C VAL A 760 6.03 13.80 27.84
N LEU A 761 5.80 13.78 29.15
CA LEU A 761 4.54 13.28 29.73
C LEU A 761 3.34 14.17 29.38
N HIS A 762 3.53 15.48 29.25
CA HIS A 762 2.51 16.42 28.76
C HIS A 762 2.23 16.18 27.27
N TYR A 763 3.27 16.07 26.43
CA TYR A 763 3.14 15.75 25.00
C TYR A 763 2.33 14.45 24.80
N LEU A 764 2.62 13.39 25.57
CA LEU A 764 1.90 12.11 25.51
C LEU A 764 0.43 12.24 25.92
N ALA A 765 0.13 13.01 26.97
CA ALA A 765 -1.24 13.22 27.46
C ALA A 765 -2.11 14.07 26.52
N VAL A 766 -1.51 15.01 25.79
CA VAL A 766 -2.20 15.90 24.84
C VAL A 766 -2.38 15.27 23.45
N GLN A 767 -1.70 14.15 23.12
CA GLN A 767 -1.89 13.46 21.85
C GLN A 767 -3.34 13.01 21.64
N LYS A 768 -3.91 13.35 20.48
CA LYS A 768 -5.19 12.80 20.03
C LYS A 768 -4.98 11.40 19.45
N PRO A 769 -6.01 10.53 19.40
CA PRO A 769 -5.87 9.20 18.83
C PRO A 769 -5.48 9.21 17.34
N ALA A 770 -5.91 10.23 16.59
CA ALA A 770 -5.50 10.42 15.19
C ALA A 770 -4.00 10.74 15.07
N ASP A 771 -3.50 11.67 15.86
CA ASP A 771 -2.09 12.06 15.87
C ASP A 771 -1.21 10.88 16.33
N LEU A 772 -1.63 10.16 17.38
CA LEU A 772 -0.99 8.93 17.83
C LEU A 772 -0.90 7.86 16.72
N THR A 773 -2.00 7.61 16.01
CA THR A 773 -2.04 6.60 14.94
C THR A 773 -1.18 7.02 13.75
N GLN A 774 -1.07 8.31 13.43
CA GLN A 774 -0.13 8.82 12.43
C GLN A 774 1.34 8.56 12.83
N HIS A 775 1.73 8.80 14.08
CA HIS A 775 3.09 8.50 14.57
C HIS A 775 3.43 7.00 14.60
N LEU A 776 2.42 6.14 14.74
CA LEU A 776 2.56 4.68 14.76
C LEU A 776 2.42 4.01 13.38
N LEU A 777 1.81 4.68 12.41
CA LEU A 777 1.60 4.14 11.05
C LEU A 777 2.88 3.63 10.36
N PRO A 778 4.06 4.27 10.49
CA PRO A 778 5.31 3.70 9.98
C PRO A 778 5.62 2.31 10.54
N CYS A 779 5.29 2.05 11.81
CA CYS A 779 5.49 0.75 12.46
C CYS A 779 4.51 -0.30 11.92
N VAL A 780 3.25 0.09 11.69
CA VAL A 780 2.23 -0.80 11.10
C VAL A 780 2.58 -1.15 9.66
N LEU A 781 3.02 -0.17 8.85
CA LEU A 781 3.46 -0.41 7.47
C LEU A 781 4.73 -1.26 7.41
N GLN A 782 5.70 -1.05 8.31
CA GLN A 782 6.85 -1.94 8.43
C GLN A 782 6.41 -3.37 8.75
N ALA A 783 5.50 -3.57 9.71
CA ALA A 783 5.01 -4.88 10.08
C ALA A 783 4.28 -5.57 8.92
N ALA A 784 3.47 -4.83 8.16
CA ALA A 784 2.81 -5.32 6.95
C ALA A 784 3.83 -5.74 5.89
N ILE A 785 4.85 -4.92 5.61
CA ILE A 785 5.90 -5.24 4.63
C ILE A 785 6.74 -6.46 5.06
N LEU A 786 7.10 -6.58 6.35
CA LEU A 786 7.80 -7.75 6.88
C LEU A 786 6.95 -9.01 6.76
N LYS A 787 5.66 -8.94 7.11
CA LYS A 787 4.70 -10.03 6.92
C LYS A 787 4.64 -10.43 5.45
N MET A 788 4.45 -9.48 4.53
CA MET A 788 4.45 -9.74 3.09
C MET A 788 5.75 -10.38 2.58
N LYS A 789 6.92 -10.00 3.13
CA LYS A 789 8.23 -10.57 2.78
C LYS A 789 8.38 -12.02 3.25
N ASP A 790 7.93 -12.32 4.48
CA ASP A 790 7.91 -13.70 5.00
C ASP A 790 6.99 -14.60 4.16
N GLU A 791 5.76 -14.14 3.86
CA GLU A 791 4.82 -14.90 3.05
C GLU A 791 5.29 -15.06 1.59
N GLU A 792 5.92 -14.03 0.99
CA GLU A 792 6.54 -14.12 -0.35
C GLU A 792 7.69 -15.13 -0.39
N SER A 793 8.52 -15.17 0.66
CA SER A 793 9.62 -16.14 0.77
C SER A 793 9.14 -17.61 0.85
N SER A 794 7.90 -17.83 1.28
CA SER A 794 7.26 -19.15 1.29
C SER A 794 6.59 -19.53 -0.03
N GLU A 795 6.26 -18.56 -0.89
CA GLU A 795 5.47 -18.77 -2.11
C GLU A 795 6.26 -18.60 -3.42
N ASP A 796 7.41 -17.91 -3.38
CA ASP A 796 8.33 -17.57 -4.49
C ASP A 796 7.62 -16.94 -5.70
N ILE A 797 6.95 -15.81 -5.48
CA ILE A 797 6.19 -15.09 -6.52
C ILE A 797 6.99 -13.88 -7.04
N PRO A 798 7.60 -13.93 -8.25
CA PRO A 798 8.54 -12.92 -8.70
C PRO A 798 7.89 -11.55 -9.00
N SER A 799 6.61 -11.52 -9.33
CA SER A 799 5.84 -10.28 -9.48
C SER A 799 5.66 -9.56 -8.15
N VAL A 800 5.24 -10.27 -7.10
CA VAL A 800 5.11 -9.72 -5.73
C VAL A 800 6.46 -9.21 -5.21
N ARG A 801 7.56 -9.94 -5.41
CA ARG A 801 8.91 -9.51 -5.01
C ARG A 801 9.31 -8.14 -5.59
N LYS A 802 8.99 -7.89 -6.87
CA LYS A 802 9.23 -6.59 -7.53
C LYS A 802 8.37 -5.50 -6.92
N THR A 803 7.09 -5.77 -6.64
CA THR A 803 6.18 -4.80 -6.02
C THR A 803 6.59 -4.48 -4.58
N ILE A 804 7.06 -5.44 -3.78
CA ILE A 804 7.63 -5.18 -2.43
C ILE A 804 8.74 -4.12 -2.50
N GLN A 805 9.69 -4.27 -3.43
CA GLN A 805 10.79 -3.31 -3.60
C GLN A 805 10.30 -1.92 -4.01
N GLN A 806 9.29 -1.86 -4.89
CA GLN A 806 8.66 -0.60 -5.30
C GLN A 806 7.95 0.09 -4.13
N VAL A 807 7.13 -0.65 -3.36
CA VAL A 807 6.41 -0.16 -2.18
C VAL A 807 7.39 0.37 -1.14
N ILE A 808 8.46 -0.37 -0.79
CA ILE A 808 9.51 0.11 0.13
C ILE A 808 10.08 1.45 -0.35
N SER A 809 10.43 1.56 -1.64
CA SER A 809 11.02 2.78 -2.20
C SER A 809 10.05 3.98 -2.26
N HIS A 810 8.74 3.71 -2.32
CA HIS A 810 7.69 4.73 -2.31
C HIS A 810 7.39 5.17 -0.87
N SER A 811 7.14 4.23 0.03
CA SER A 811 6.90 4.46 1.45
C SER A 811 8.08 5.19 2.12
N SER A 812 9.33 4.84 1.81
CA SER A 812 10.51 5.52 2.37
C SER A 812 10.64 6.98 1.93
N LYS A 813 10.08 7.37 0.78
CA LYS A 813 10.01 8.77 0.34
C LYS A 813 8.86 9.49 1.03
N LEU A 814 7.69 8.84 1.11
CA LEU A 814 6.48 9.42 1.68
C LEU A 814 6.60 9.68 3.19
N LEU A 815 7.04 8.69 3.96
CA LEU A 815 7.11 8.73 5.44
C LEU A 815 8.26 9.60 6.00
N ARG A 816 9.15 10.12 5.15
CA ARG A 816 10.19 11.08 5.56
C ARG A 816 9.71 12.53 5.57
N HIS A 817 8.58 12.83 4.93
CA HIS A 817 7.96 14.15 5.01
C HIS A 817 7.11 14.27 6.29
N PRO A 818 7.18 15.39 7.04
CA PRO A 818 6.46 15.55 8.30
C PRO A 818 4.94 15.55 8.15
N ASN A 819 4.42 15.79 6.95
CA ASN A 819 3.01 15.62 6.60
C ASN A 819 2.91 14.79 5.30
N PRO A 820 2.71 13.46 5.36
CA PRO A 820 2.47 12.64 4.18
C PRO A 820 1.10 12.96 3.56
N ASP A 821 1.01 12.88 2.23
CA ASP A 821 -0.26 13.04 1.51
C ASP A 821 -1.13 11.80 1.71
N ASN A 822 -2.27 11.97 2.39
CA ASN A 822 -3.22 10.89 2.69
C ASN A 822 -3.62 10.07 1.46
N LYS A 823 -3.71 10.67 0.26
CA LYS A 823 -4.05 9.91 -0.96
C LYS A 823 -2.94 8.95 -1.37
N LYS A 824 -1.69 9.40 -1.34
CA LYS A 824 -0.53 8.55 -1.68
C LYS A 824 -0.32 7.44 -0.66
N LEU A 825 -0.77 7.66 0.57
CA LEU A 825 -0.77 6.69 1.64
C LEU A 825 -1.86 5.62 1.46
N GLU A 826 -3.05 6.03 1.03
CA GLU A 826 -4.15 5.15 0.60
C GLU A 826 -3.76 4.33 -0.65
N ASP A 827 -3.03 4.92 -1.62
CA ASP A 827 -2.47 4.22 -2.78
C ASP A 827 -1.47 3.12 -2.35
N VAL A 828 -0.60 3.41 -1.37
CA VAL A 828 0.37 2.44 -0.82
C VAL A 828 -0.34 1.29 -0.09
N ILE A 829 -1.38 1.58 0.69
CA ILE A 829 -2.17 0.53 1.34
C ILE A 829 -2.88 -0.31 0.28
N SER A 830 -3.47 0.31 -0.75
CA SER A 830 -4.13 -0.39 -1.86
C SER A 830 -3.17 -1.34 -2.59
N GLN A 831 -1.92 -0.93 -2.82
CA GLN A 831 -0.89 -1.82 -3.36
C GLN A 831 -0.61 -3.03 -2.45
N LEU A 832 -0.55 -2.84 -1.13
CA LEU A 832 -0.41 -3.95 -0.18
C LEU A 832 -1.62 -4.90 -0.20
N MET A 833 -2.85 -4.37 -0.33
CA MET A 833 -4.07 -5.19 -0.48
C MET A 833 -4.05 -6.03 -1.76
N GLU A 834 -3.66 -5.44 -2.88
CA GLU A 834 -3.52 -6.16 -4.16
C GLU A 834 -2.47 -7.28 -4.08
N MET A 835 -1.37 -7.04 -3.37
CA MET A 835 -0.31 -8.03 -3.16
C MET A 835 -0.76 -9.18 -2.26
N GLU A 836 -1.46 -8.91 -1.15
CA GLU A 836 -2.10 -9.94 -0.32
C GLU A 836 -3.07 -10.79 -1.15
N ALA A 837 -3.93 -10.16 -1.96
CA ALA A 837 -4.84 -10.86 -2.85
C ALA A 837 -4.12 -11.74 -3.89
N VAL A 838 -2.94 -11.33 -4.40
CA VAL A 838 -2.12 -12.17 -5.30
C VAL A 838 -1.53 -13.39 -4.57
N VAL A 839 -0.99 -13.20 -3.36
CA VAL A 839 -0.46 -14.30 -2.53
C VAL A 839 -1.58 -15.28 -2.13
N ALA A 840 -2.75 -14.78 -1.74
CA ALA A 840 -3.92 -15.60 -1.43
C ALA A 840 -4.40 -16.41 -2.65
N ARG A 841 -4.40 -15.82 -3.86
CA ARG A 841 -4.70 -16.52 -5.12
C ARG A 841 -3.69 -17.64 -5.41
N ALA A 842 -2.40 -17.38 -5.22
CA ALA A 842 -1.37 -18.40 -5.40
C ALA A 842 -1.56 -19.59 -4.43
N ARG A 843 -1.88 -19.31 -3.16
CA ARG A 843 -2.20 -20.33 -2.15
C ARG A 843 -3.44 -21.14 -2.49
N SER A 844 -4.53 -20.48 -2.88
CA SER A 844 -5.76 -21.15 -3.32
C SER A 844 -5.44 -22.09 -4.49
N LEU A 845 -4.74 -21.63 -5.54
CA LEU A 845 -4.34 -22.47 -6.66
C LEU A 845 -3.44 -23.65 -6.25
N LYS A 846 -2.35 -23.41 -5.50
CA LYS A 846 -1.44 -24.48 -5.07
C LYS A 846 -2.17 -25.56 -4.28
N ALA A 847 -3.05 -25.16 -3.35
CA ALA A 847 -3.89 -26.08 -2.59
C ALA A 847 -4.85 -26.90 -3.49
N LYS A 848 -5.54 -26.22 -4.42
CA LYS A 848 -6.49 -26.84 -5.38
C LYS A 848 -5.84 -27.80 -6.37
N PHE A 849 -4.59 -27.53 -6.76
CA PHE A 849 -3.78 -28.44 -7.59
C PHE A 849 -2.95 -29.45 -6.77
N GLY A 850 -3.07 -29.47 -5.44
CA GLY A 850 -2.39 -30.45 -4.58
C GLY A 850 -0.87 -30.23 -4.41
N ILE A 851 -0.35 -29.09 -4.86
CA ILE A 851 1.07 -28.73 -4.74
C ILE A 851 1.44 -28.62 -3.26
N GLY A 852 2.17 -29.62 -2.76
CA GLY A 852 2.58 -29.75 -1.36
C GLY A 852 2.23 -31.09 -0.70
N LYS A 853 1.26 -31.85 -1.24
CA LYS A 853 0.91 -33.19 -0.74
C LYS A 853 1.57 -34.31 -1.58
N GLY A 854 2.89 -34.41 -1.43
CA GLY A 854 3.66 -35.64 -1.67
C GLY A 854 3.69 -36.20 -3.11
N GLU A 855 4.60 -35.69 -3.94
CA GLU A 855 5.59 -36.48 -4.71
C GLU A 855 6.48 -35.53 -5.51
N ARG A 856 7.81 -35.53 -5.26
CA ARG A 856 8.77 -34.75 -6.07
C ARG A 856 9.16 -35.53 -7.32
N GLY A 857 8.31 -35.46 -8.34
CA GLY A 857 8.61 -35.88 -9.72
C GLY A 857 8.63 -34.70 -10.69
N ASN A 858 9.03 -34.92 -11.95
CA ASN A 858 9.00 -33.89 -13.00
C ASN A 858 7.60 -33.26 -13.16
N ASP A 859 6.56 -34.07 -13.01
CA ASP A 859 5.15 -33.64 -13.10
C ASP A 859 4.78 -32.56 -12.07
N ALA A 860 5.49 -32.51 -10.92
CA ALA A 860 5.28 -31.48 -9.90
C ALA A 860 5.90 -30.13 -10.33
N GLU A 861 7.08 -30.13 -10.95
CA GLU A 861 7.69 -28.90 -11.49
C GLU A 861 6.85 -28.31 -12.63
N ASP A 862 6.32 -29.16 -13.51
CA ASP A 862 5.44 -28.72 -14.59
C ASP A 862 4.10 -28.19 -14.08
N LEU A 863 3.59 -28.72 -12.96
CA LEU A 863 2.40 -28.23 -12.27
C LEU A 863 2.64 -26.88 -11.55
N GLU A 864 3.81 -26.70 -10.93
CA GLU A 864 4.24 -25.42 -10.33
C GLU A 864 4.43 -24.32 -11.40
N ARG A 865 5.04 -24.66 -12.54
CA ARG A 865 5.12 -23.77 -13.72
C ARG A 865 3.73 -23.41 -14.22
N PHE A 866 2.84 -24.40 -14.38
CA PHE A 866 1.46 -24.18 -14.84
C PHE A 866 0.68 -23.24 -13.91
N VAL A 867 0.76 -23.43 -12.58
CA VAL A 867 0.10 -22.54 -11.60
C VAL A 867 0.70 -21.13 -11.60
N SER A 868 2.02 -21.00 -11.79
CA SER A 868 2.69 -19.70 -11.93
C SER A 868 2.20 -18.96 -13.19
N SER A 869 2.16 -19.62 -14.35
CA SER A 869 1.58 -19.06 -15.59
C SER A 869 0.11 -18.67 -15.39
N LEU A 870 -0.67 -19.45 -14.64
CA LEU A 870 -2.10 -19.20 -14.40
C LEU A 870 -2.37 -17.92 -13.57
N LEU A 871 -1.37 -17.40 -12.86
CA LEU A 871 -1.46 -16.13 -12.14
C LEU A 871 -1.17 -14.93 -13.06
N GLU A 872 -0.22 -15.08 -13.99
CA GLU A 872 0.30 -14.00 -14.84
C GLU A 872 -0.42 -13.90 -16.20
N GLU A 873 -0.70 -15.03 -16.85
CA GLU A 873 -1.32 -15.13 -18.17
C GLU A 873 -2.87 -15.18 -18.11
N PRO A 874 -3.58 -14.72 -19.16
CA PRO A 874 -5.04 -14.68 -19.18
C PRO A 874 -5.71 -16.03 -19.49
N GLU A 875 -5.02 -16.93 -20.19
CA GLU A 875 -5.48 -18.27 -20.60
C GLU A 875 -4.22 -19.12 -20.87
N VAL A 876 -4.06 -20.23 -20.15
CA VAL A 876 -2.85 -21.09 -20.17
C VAL A 876 -3.17 -22.43 -20.83
N MET A 877 -2.28 -22.93 -21.68
CA MET A 877 -2.41 -24.24 -22.32
C MET A 877 -2.11 -25.39 -21.35
N VAL A 878 -2.97 -26.41 -21.31
CA VAL A 878 -2.74 -27.62 -20.50
C VAL A 878 -1.94 -28.64 -21.31
N ILE A 879 -0.69 -28.89 -20.87
CA ILE A 879 0.18 -29.90 -21.48
C ILE A 879 -0.46 -31.29 -21.33
N GLY A 880 -0.61 -32.01 -22.44
CA GLY A 880 -1.27 -33.33 -22.48
C GLY A 880 -2.81 -33.31 -22.45
N ALA A 881 -3.44 -32.12 -22.53
CA ALA A 881 -4.89 -31.95 -22.43
C ALA A 881 -5.48 -32.73 -21.23
N GLY A 882 -6.63 -33.39 -21.37
CA GLY A 882 -7.26 -34.17 -20.30
C GLY A 882 -6.47 -35.38 -19.78
N ARG A 883 -5.36 -35.76 -20.42
CA ARG A 883 -4.50 -36.88 -20.01
C ARG A 883 -3.21 -36.44 -19.30
N GLY A 884 -2.89 -35.15 -19.30
CA GLY A 884 -1.74 -34.59 -18.57
C GLY A 884 -2.00 -34.49 -17.06
N PRO A 885 -0.96 -34.22 -16.25
CA PRO A 885 -1.08 -34.16 -14.79
C PRO A 885 -2.09 -33.09 -14.34
N ALA A 886 -1.94 -31.85 -14.85
CA ALA A 886 -2.90 -30.77 -14.58
C ALA A 886 -4.31 -31.08 -15.13
N GLY A 887 -4.41 -31.70 -16.31
CA GLY A 887 -5.68 -32.08 -16.93
C GLY A 887 -6.46 -33.14 -16.14
N SER A 888 -5.77 -34.13 -15.59
CA SER A 888 -6.38 -35.15 -14.71
C SER A 888 -6.95 -34.55 -13.43
N ILE A 889 -6.25 -33.56 -12.84
CA ILE A 889 -6.76 -32.82 -11.68
C ILE A 889 -8.03 -32.03 -12.05
N ILE A 890 -8.00 -31.30 -13.17
CA ILE A 890 -9.16 -30.53 -13.65
C ILE A 890 -10.37 -31.44 -13.93
N HIS A 891 -10.15 -32.59 -14.58
CA HIS A 891 -11.20 -33.59 -14.82
C HIS A 891 -11.81 -34.11 -13.51
N LYS A 892 -10.99 -34.45 -12.50
CA LYS A 892 -11.47 -34.85 -11.17
C LYS A 892 -12.30 -33.75 -10.51
N LEU A 893 -11.90 -32.47 -10.62
CA LEU A 893 -12.66 -31.34 -10.07
C LEU A 893 -14.04 -31.21 -10.72
N PHE A 894 -14.14 -31.31 -12.06
CA PHE A 894 -15.43 -31.29 -12.76
C PHE A 894 -16.33 -32.48 -12.38
N VAL A 895 -15.79 -33.71 -12.38
CA VAL A 895 -16.51 -34.93 -11.98
C VAL A 895 -17.04 -34.81 -10.55
N ASN A 896 -16.24 -34.29 -9.63
CA ASN A 896 -16.64 -34.12 -8.23
C ASN A 896 -17.71 -33.03 -8.07
N ALA A 897 -17.63 -31.92 -8.80
CA ALA A 897 -18.66 -30.89 -8.79
C ALA A 897 -19.99 -31.37 -9.40
N GLN A 898 -19.95 -32.21 -10.44
CA GLN A 898 -21.16 -32.86 -10.97
C GLN A 898 -21.79 -33.81 -9.94
N ARG A 899 -20.99 -34.61 -9.22
CA ARG A 899 -21.48 -35.47 -8.14
C ARG A 899 -22.11 -34.68 -7.00
N LEU A 900 -21.50 -33.56 -6.60
CA LEU A 900 -22.03 -32.67 -5.56
C LEU A 900 -23.35 -31.99 -5.97
N ALA A 901 -23.46 -31.58 -7.23
CA ALA A 901 -24.69 -30.96 -7.76
C ALA A 901 -25.89 -31.94 -7.79
N ASP A 902 -25.64 -33.23 -8.03
CA ASP A 902 -26.67 -34.26 -8.03
C ASP A 902 -26.97 -34.84 -6.63
N SER A 903 -26.01 -34.77 -5.68
CA SER A 903 -26.22 -35.21 -4.31
C SER A 903 -26.94 -34.16 -3.46
N THR A 904 -28.28 -34.19 -3.48
CA THR A 904 -29.13 -33.31 -2.66
C THR A 904 -29.24 -33.69 -1.17
N ASP A 905 -28.48 -34.69 -0.71
CA ASP A 905 -28.42 -35.14 0.70
C ASP A 905 -27.08 -34.74 1.37
N GLU A 906 -27.14 -33.89 2.40
CA GLU A 906 -25.99 -33.37 3.17
C GLU A 906 -25.20 -34.44 3.97
N THR A 907 -25.60 -35.72 3.93
CA THR A 907 -25.09 -36.77 4.82
C THR A 907 -23.89 -37.56 4.29
N ALA A 908 -23.45 -37.34 3.05
CA ALA A 908 -22.32 -38.05 2.44
C ALA A 908 -20.93 -37.44 2.74
N LEU A 909 -20.84 -36.34 3.49
CA LEU A 909 -19.65 -35.48 3.63
C LEU A 909 -18.46 -36.06 4.44
N LEU A 910 -18.53 -37.30 4.95
CA LEU A 910 -17.59 -37.81 5.97
C LEU A 910 -16.91 -39.16 5.71
N SER A 911 -16.99 -39.74 4.49
CA SER A 911 -16.20 -40.93 4.14
C SER A 911 -14.90 -40.57 3.41
N PRO A 912 -13.71 -40.82 3.97
CA PRO A 912 -12.46 -40.73 3.22
C PRO A 912 -12.43 -41.84 2.17
N MET A 913 -12.17 -41.50 0.90
CA MET A 913 -11.88 -42.52 -0.10
C MET A 913 -10.43 -43.00 0.07
N GLU A 914 -10.26 -44.30 0.33
CA GLU A 914 -8.96 -44.96 0.34
C GLU A 914 -8.30 -44.89 -1.04
N GLU A 915 -6.97 -44.77 -1.08
CA GLU A 915 -6.21 -44.84 -2.33
C GLU A 915 -6.30 -46.25 -2.94
N GLU A 916 -7.09 -46.43 -4.00
CA GLU A 916 -7.08 -47.69 -4.76
C GLU A 916 -5.86 -47.78 -5.70
N SER A 917 -4.68 -47.69 -5.09
CA SER A 917 -3.38 -47.88 -5.71
C SER A 917 -3.13 -49.34 -6.05
N GLY A 918 -3.53 -49.73 -7.27
CA GLY A 918 -2.89 -50.83 -7.98
C GLY A 918 -3.76 -52.03 -8.32
N ARG A 919 -4.26 -52.05 -9.57
CA ARG A 919 -4.38 -53.28 -10.37
C ARG A 919 -4.29 -52.97 -11.86
N ALA A 920 -3.14 -53.24 -12.45
CA ALA A 920 -3.01 -53.34 -13.89
C ALA A 920 -3.69 -54.63 -14.37
N GLY A 921 -4.67 -54.52 -15.28
CA GLY A 921 -5.25 -55.69 -15.92
C GLY A 921 -6.60 -55.45 -16.59
N VAL A 922 -6.64 -55.74 -17.90
CA VAL A 922 -7.82 -55.94 -18.75
C VAL A 922 -8.63 -54.69 -19.11
N ALA A 923 -8.60 -54.34 -20.40
CA ALA A 923 -9.60 -53.49 -21.01
C ALA A 923 -10.91 -54.28 -21.19
N GLU A 924 -12.03 -53.72 -20.74
CA GLU A 924 -13.36 -54.29 -20.98
C GLU A 924 -14.32 -53.20 -21.51
N ASP A 925 -14.98 -53.50 -22.63
CA ASP A 925 -15.95 -52.63 -23.30
C ASP A 925 -17.13 -52.28 -22.38
N ARG A 926 -17.23 -51.02 -21.94
CA ARG A 926 -18.50 -50.49 -21.42
C ARG A 926 -19.36 -49.96 -22.56
N ARG A 927 -20.25 -50.82 -23.07
CA ARG A 927 -21.38 -50.38 -23.89
C ARG A 927 -22.32 -49.46 -23.09
N PRO A 928 -22.98 -48.47 -23.72
CA PRO A 928 -23.81 -47.49 -23.02
C PRO A 928 -25.16 -48.11 -22.63
N GLY A 929 -25.54 -47.98 -21.35
CA GLY A 929 -26.76 -48.61 -20.83
C GLY A 929 -26.95 -48.49 -19.32
N GLY A 930 -26.93 -47.27 -18.79
CA GLY A 930 -27.20 -47.00 -17.37
C GLY A 930 -26.91 -45.53 -17.06
N GLY A 931 -27.84 -44.85 -16.38
CA GLY A 931 -27.77 -43.41 -16.13
C GLY A 931 -26.69 -43.02 -15.13
N GLY A 932 -25.44 -42.93 -15.61
CA GLY A 932 -24.38 -42.23 -14.91
C GLY A 932 -24.45 -40.73 -15.18
N VAL A 933 -24.10 -39.93 -14.17
CA VAL A 933 -23.89 -38.48 -14.30
C VAL A 933 -22.77 -38.23 -15.32
N PRO A 934 -22.92 -37.30 -16.29
CA PRO A 934 -21.84 -36.98 -17.21
C PRO A 934 -20.66 -36.32 -16.47
N ASP A 935 -19.43 -36.62 -16.89
CA ASP A 935 -18.21 -36.08 -16.26
C ASP A 935 -18.09 -34.56 -16.31
N PHE A 936 -18.77 -33.92 -17.28
CA PHE A 936 -18.79 -32.47 -17.48
C PHE A 936 -20.24 -31.95 -17.56
N PRO A 937 -20.51 -30.74 -17.04
CA PRO A 937 -21.78 -30.05 -17.27
C PRO A 937 -21.98 -29.73 -18.75
N PRO A 938 -23.20 -29.39 -19.21
CA PRO A 938 -23.39 -28.82 -20.55
C PRO A 938 -22.52 -27.57 -20.74
N PRO A 939 -21.88 -27.38 -21.92
CA PRO A 939 -20.96 -26.27 -22.14
C PRO A 939 -21.68 -24.92 -22.02
N ALA A 940 -21.13 -24.02 -21.21
CA ALA A 940 -21.68 -22.69 -20.96
C ALA A 940 -21.63 -21.78 -22.20
N GLY A 941 -20.63 -22.00 -23.07
CA GLY A 941 -20.52 -21.39 -24.38
C GLY A 941 -19.88 -22.34 -25.38
N ARG A 942 -20.36 -22.33 -26.62
CA ARG A 942 -19.75 -23.03 -27.76
C ARG A 942 -19.44 -22.01 -28.84
N GLU A 943 -18.22 -22.04 -29.35
CA GLU A 943 -17.73 -21.15 -30.39
C GLU A 943 -17.30 -22.00 -31.59
N ILE A 944 -17.85 -21.72 -32.77
CA ILE A 944 -17.65 -22.54 -33.98
C ILE A 944 -17.23 -21.62 -35.12
N LEU A 945 -16.18 -21.99 -35.84
CA LEU A 945 -15.60 -21.22 -36.92
C LEU A 945 -15.51 -22.09 -38.18
N LEU A 946 -16.22 -21.71 -39.23
CA LEU A 946 -16.22 -22.39 -40.53
C LEU A 946 -15.49 -21.52 -41.55
N ARG A 947 -14.61 -22.14 -42.35
CA ARG A 947 -13.80 -21.49 -43.38
C ARG A 947 -13.76 -22.35 -44.65
N THR A 948 -13.81 -21.73 -45.82
CA THR A 948 -13.53 -22.38 -47.10
C THR A 948 -13.10 -21.36 -48.16
N CYS A 949 -12.48 -21.81 -49.25
CA CYS A 949 -12.19 -21.00 -50.42
C CYS A 949 -13.03 -21.50 -51.59
N VAL A 950 -13.88 -20.64 -52.15
CA VAL A 950 -14.81 -20.98 -53.24
C VAL A 950 -14.89 -19.85 -54.26
N PRO A 951 -15.07 -20.15 -55.55
CA PRO A 951 -15.34 -19.13 -56.54
C PRO A 951 -16.76 -18.60 -56.36
N ARG A 952 -16.90 -17.28 -56.27
CA ARG A 952 -18.16 -16.55 -56.04
C ARG A 952 -18.06 -15.20 -56.77
N PRO A 953 -19.08 -14.75 -57.53
CA PRO A 953 -20.43 -15.30 -57.66
C PRO A 953 -20.56 -16.57 -58.51
N ALA A 954 -19.68 -16.79 -59.49
CA ALA A 954 -19.84 -17.81 -60.51
C ALA A 954 -18.73 -18.87 -60.45
N PRO A 955 -18.91 -20.08 -61.01
CA PRO A 955 -17.89 -21.13 -61.00
C PRO A 955 -16.55 -20.76 -61.70
N TYR A 956 -16.56 -19.74 -62.56
CA TYR A 956 -15.38 -19.22 -63.26
C TYR A 956 -14.76 -17.99 -62.58
N SER A 957 -15.36 -17.48 -61.51
CA SER A 957 -14.80 -16.40 -60.70
C SER A 957 -13.53 -16.84 -59.97
N LYS A 958 -12.72 -15.90 -59.50
CA LYS A 958 -11.58 -16.16 -58.60
C LYS A 958 -12.05 -16.90 -57.35
N ALA A 959 -11.27 -17.89 -56.89
CA ALA A 959 -11.55 -18.58 -55.64
C ALA A 959 -11.22 -17.67 -54.45
N LEU A 960 -12.23 -17.33 -53.64
CA LEU A 960 -12.13 -16.32 -52.59
C LEU A 960 -12.53 -16.88 -51.21
N PRO A 961 -11.95 -16.36 -50.13
CA PRO A 961 -12.22 -16.83 -48.78
C PRO A 961 -13.66 -16.55 -48.35
N GLN A 962 -14.23 -17.50 -47.63
CA GLN A 962 -15.52 -17.37 -46.97
C GLN A 962 -15.34 -17.83 -45.53
N ARG A 963 -15.84 -17.04 -44.57
CA ARG A 963 -15.71 -17.32 -43.14
C ARG A 963 -17.05 -17.06 -42.44
N ILE A 964 -17.44 -17.93 -41.52
CA ILE A 964 -18.48 -17.60 -40.53
C ILE A 964 -18.06 -18.04 -39.14
N PHE A 965 -18.17 -17.12 -38.18
CA PHE A 965 -17.91 -17.35 -36.77
C PHE A 965 -19.23 -17.33 -36.00
N CYS A 966 -19.47 -18.36 -35.21
CA CYS A 966 -20.69 -18.55 -34.43
C CYS A 966 -20.37 -18.57 -32.93
N VAL A 967 -21.19 -17.86 -32.14
CA VAL A 967 -21.22 -17.96 -30.68
C VAL A 967 -22.58 -18.47 -30.24
N LEU A 968 -22.58 -19.55 -29.47
CA LEU A 968 -23.73 -20.22 -28.90
C LEU A 968 -23.62 -20.17 -27.38
N MET A 969 -24.28 -19.21 -26.74
CA MET A 969 -24.47 -19.15 -25.28
C MET A 969 -25.96 -19.24 -24.94
N ARG A 970 -26.28 -19.45 -23.66
CA ARG A 970 -27.67 -19.64 -23.18
C ARG A 970 -28.62 -18.49 -23.58
N ASP A 971 -28.14 -17.25 -23.53
CA ASP A 971 -28.91 -16.03 -23.78
C ASP A 971 -28.28 -15.09 -24.84
N ASP A 972 -27.26 -15.57 -25.58
CA ASP A 972 -26.59 -14.83 -26.66
C ASP A 972 -26.25 -15.79 -27.82
N PHE A 973 -26.84 -15.54 -28.99
CA PHE A 973 -26.53 -16.23 -30.24
C PHE A 973 -26.00 -15.22 -31.25
N ARG A 974 -24.79 -15.44 -31.77
CA ARG A 974 -24.17 -14.58 -32.78
C ARG A 974 -23.70 -15.38 -33.97
N LEU A 975 -23.88 -14.80 -35.16
CA LEU A 975 -23.21 -15.20 -36.39
C LEU A 975 -22.53 -13.97 -36.97
N ALA A 976 -21.23 -14.06 -37.23
CA ALA A 976 -20.43 -13.04 -37.89
C ALA A 976 -19.85 -13.67 -39.17
N GLY A 977 -20.39 -13.29 -40.33
CA GLY A 977 -20.02 -13.80 -41.64
C GLY A 977 -19.16 -12.80 -42.42
N ALA A 978 -18.09 -13.27 -43.02
CA ALA A 978 -17.32 -12.52 -44.02
C ALA A 978 -17.41 -13.30 -45.34
N PHE A 979 -18.05 -12.70 -46.34
CA PHE A 979 -18.31 -13.34 -47.62
C PHE A 979 -17.68 -12.53 -48.76
N SER A 980 -16.64 -13.08 -49.36
CA SER A 980 -15.95 -12.45 -50.49
C SER A 980 -16.62 -12.77 -51.83
N SER A 981 -16.53 -11.85 -52.78
CA SER A 981 -16.99 -12.02 -54.17
C SER A 981 -16.07 -11.29 -55.15
N ASP A 982 -15.86 -11.91 -56.30
CA ASP A 982 -15.18 -11.36 -57.46
C ASP A 982 -16.06 -10.28 -58.10
N THR A 983 -15.49 -9.11 -58.35
CA THR A 983 -16.14 -7.96 -58.99
C THR A 983 -15.53 -7.64 -60.36
N SER A 984 -14.48 -8.35 -60.79
CA SER A 984 -13.85 -8.17 -62.11
C SER A 984 -14.70 -8.72 -63.25
N PHE A 985 -15.45 -9.81 -63.01
CA PHE A 985 -16.20 -10.53 -64.04
C PHE A 985 -17.67 -10.75 -63.65
N PHE A 986 -18.46 -9.69 -63.85
CA PHE A 986 -19.93 -9.70 -63.85
C PHE A 986 -20.48 -9.37 -65.24
#